data_AF-A0A318B2J0-F1
#
_entry.id   AF-A0A318B2J0-F1
#
_cell.length_a   1.000
_cell.length_b   1.000
_cell.length_c   1.000
_cell.angle_alpha   90.00
_cell.angle_beta   90.00
_cell.angle_gamma   90.00
#
_symmetry.space_group_name_H-M   'P 1'
#
loop_
_entity.id
_entity.type
_entity.pdbx_description
1 polymer ?
#
loop_
_entity_poly.entity_id
_entity_poly.type
_entity_poly.pdbx_seq_one_letter_code
_entity_poly.pdbx_strand_id
1 'polypeptide(L)'
;DHDEFYTSYRIKILKPEALALGNVMAVWNPSSDEIRVHMLKILRDGREIDVLAKTKFGVIQRENNLEAAMLAGDLTANLQAPGLQVGDELQFAATISRRDPTLGDRSQGGMMLPSVGAAGAYRTRLVWPIDRPLQWSASPDLGKLEPVREGADNVLTLEMRDPKSAIAADGAPLRYNIRRLVQFSSFGGWSEVSNLLWPIYDKAAQLAPTSPSKAEAARIATAHKDPAARAAAALALVQEQIRYVYIGLDDGNYRPASAEDTWSRRFGDCKAKTVLLLALLRELGIEAEPVLIQSQNDDGLDKRLPMVSAFDHILVRAVIDGRAYWLDGTRMGDLDLASIPEPDFHWFLPVRAGATSLTAFKPEAPLLAQEGFLLEIDASAGFDAPAKVTAENIVRGDQAFAFKTALAQLSKDDADRALKGYWSKANDWVEPETVAWTYDAVRKQMLLTMTGEGELDWEGDATDGRAFDIPSAGFSPPSPYKRPKEQDQTAPWLTEFPIYRRWTTLIRLPPETDGWKWSFMASPVDDRLGGTAYWRQADLERGVMRTTMTRRVYEPEVSAEEAKLLNKKLPKFDNKVSRIFQYRAAAEGADKPAEETAQDPANLVGIGAYYQTTGKPEKALAAADKALAKSPGFRPAVRLKALAIATTSPAKGLAFVDKALKSDDDPVLAIQRGRILAGLGQTDAGLAAMEATFASRDDELEVAEAFADTAQAMGRSDLALKGAERAVKLAPDNIVALRRRAALNMQMGHMETALADFETAVRLQPEDPINLRNRAYALRRMGRTDKALADLDEALRMNPVDIDTLNAKALALRAAGRGADAAALYDASIARRRDGWALNSRCWERALANVELKDAESDCAEAVKLEPKDAAYWDSYALVALRDGRFDEALKRYDQALKLEPRQAASLYGRGLVKLRRGDEAGGRGDIAAAKVLNAKAGEELDEAGLAPAAKGD
;
A
#
# COMPACT_ATOMS: atom_id res chain seq x y z
N ASP A 1 -12.56 49.20 5.04
CA ASP A 1 -11.44 48.50 5.69
C ASP A 1 -11.91 47.38 6.63
N HIS A 2 -13.17 46.94 6.50
CA HIS A 2 -13.79 45.85 7.24
C HIS A 2 -14.94 45.29 6.39
N ASP A 3 -15.42 44.10 6.72
CA ASP A 3 -16.58 43.47 6.11
C ASP A 3 -17.78 43.56 7.05
N GLU A 4 -18.99 43.73 6.52
CA GLU A 4 -20.22 43.73 7.33
C GLU A 4 -21.17 42.61 6.89
N PHE A 5 -21.63 41.81 7.86
CA PHE A 5 -22.58 40.73 7.66
C PHE A 5 -23.89 41.07 8.37
N TYR A 6 -24.87 41.55 7.60
CA TYR A 6 -26.21 41.81 8.10
C TYR A 6 -27.10 40.57 7.96
N THR A 7 -27.73 40.15 9.05
CA THR A 7 -28.70 39.06 9.07
C THR A 7 -30.02 39.57 9.65
N SER A 8 -31.14 39.25 8.99
CA SER A 8 -32.46 39.46 9.54
C SER A 8 -33.42 38.35 9.12
N TYR A 9 -34.33 37.99 10.02
CA TYR A 9 -35.40 37.05 9.74
C TYR A 9 -36.69 37.44 10.45
N ARG A 10 -37.81 36.96 9.90
CA ARG A 10 -39.14 36.98 10.50
C ARG A 10 -39.78 35.61 10.29
N ILE A 11 -40.06 34.90 11.38
CA ILE A 11 -40.50 33.50 11.33
C ILE A 11 -41.79 33.36 12.14
N LYS A 12 -42.79 32.69 11.56
CA LYS A 12 -44.06 32.39 12.25
C LYS A 12 -43.99 31.05 12.98
N ILE A 13 -44.37 31.04 14.25
CA ILE A 13 -44.40 29.85 15.09
C ILE A 13 -45.72 29.11 14.87
N LEU A 14 -45.71 28.03 14.08
CA LEU A 14 -46.93 27.31 13.71
C LEU A 14 -47.27 26.13 14.63
N LYS A 15 -46.28 25.59 15.33
CA LYS A 15 -46.43 24.40 16.18
C LYS A 15 -45.62 24.53 17.47
N PRO A 16 -45.98 23.82 18.56
CA PRO A 16 -45.26 23.89 19.83
C PRO A 16 -43.77 23.55 19.71
N GLU A 17 -43.38 22.62 18.85
CA GLU A 17 -41.98 22.23 18.66
C GLU A 17 -41.12 23.40 18.14
N ALA A 18 -41.73 24.36 17.43
CA ALA A 18 -41.05 25.54 16.90
C ALA A 18 -40.80 26.62 17.95
N LEU A 19 -41.36 26.52 19.17
CA LEU A 19 -41.10 27.47 20.26
C LEU A 19 -39.62 27.52 20.65
N ALA A 20 -38.87 26.44 20.40
CA ALA A 20 -37.43 26.40 20.59
C ALA A 20 -36.67 27.47 19.78
N LEU A 21 -37.25 27.98 18.68
CA LEU A 21 -36.69 29.10 17.90
C LEU A 21 -36.69 30.42 18.68
N GLY A 22 -37.41 30.50 19.80
CA GLY A 22 -37.32 31.61 20.75
C GLY A 22 -35.96 31.74 21.43
N ASN A 23 -35.11 30.71 21.36
CA ASN A 23 -33.71 30.79 21.78
C ASN A 23 -32.86 31.46 20.69
N VAL A 24 -32.75 32.79 20.74
CA VAL A 24 -32.00 33.57 19.76
C VAL A 24 -30.53 33.64 20.17
N MET A 25 -29.66 33.19 19.27
CA MET A 25 -28.22 33.12 19.49
C MET A 25 -27.46 33.87 18.40
N ALA A 26 -26.36 34.51 18.77
CA ALA A 26 -25.39 35.05 17.84
C ALA A 26 -23.96 34.82 18.36
N VAL A 27 -23.06 34.41 17.47
CA VAL A 27 -21.68 34.03 17.81
C VAL A 27 -20.72 34.92 17.03
N TRP A 28 -19.65 35.39 17.68
CA TRP A 28 -18.61 36.20 17.05
C TRP A 28 -17.25 36.01 17.73
N ASN A 29 -16.17 36.27 17.00
CA ASN A 29 -14.82 36.29 17.56
C ASN A 29 -14.50 37.69 18.10
N PRO A 30 -14.30 37.88 19.42
CA PRO A 30 -14.12 39.22 19.99
C PRO A 30 -12.81 39.91 19.60
N SER A 31 -11.83 39.19 19.04
CA SER A 31 -10.57 39.77 18.57
C SER A 31 -10.67 40.40 17.18
N SER A 32 -11.59 39.91 16.34
CA SER A 32 -11.75 40.36 14.95
C SER A 32 -13.11 40.96 14.63
N ASP A 33 -14.14 40.68 15.43
CA ASP A 33 -15.53 40.96 15.13
C ASP A 33 -16.19 41.86 16.18
N GLU A 34 -17.06 42.78 15.73
CA GLU A 34 -18.03 43.51 16.55
C GLU A 34 -19.44 43.07 16.18
N ILE A 35 -20.28 42.73 17.16
CA ILE A 35 -21.69 42.42 16.95
C ILE A 35 -22.59 43.57 17.40
N ARG A 36 -23.57 43.91 16.55
CA ARG A 36 -24.66 44.85 16.84
C ARG A 36 -26.01 44.19 16.61
N VAL A 37 -26.76 43.93 17.68
CA VAL A 37 -28.14 43.48 17.58
C VAL A 37 -29.05 44.70 17.41
N HIS A 38 -29.78 44.76 16.29
CA HIS A 38 -30.65 45.89 15.96
C HIS A 38 -32.05 45.73 16.55
N MET A 39 -32.59 44.51 16.53
CA MET A 39 -33.92 44.23 17.06
C MET A 39 -34.13 42.75 17.41
N LEU A 40 -35.00 42.52 18.39
CA LEU A 40 -35.66 41.25 18.64
C LEU A 40 -37.11 41.55 19.08
N LYS A 41 -38.08 41.12 18.27
CA LYS A 41 -39.50 41.44 18.47
C LYS A 41 -40.36 40.19 18.38
N ILE A 42 -41.44 40.17 19.14
CA ILE A 42 -42.55 39.23 19.00
C ILE A 42 -43.73 40.01 18.40
N LEU A 43 -44.29 39.55 17.29
CA LEU A 43 -45.53 40.06 16.74
C LEU A 43 -46.67 39.10 17.08
N ARG A 44 -47.66 39.60 17.82
CA ARG A 44 -48.85 38.84 18.25
C ARG A 44 -50.10 39.61 17.86
N ASP A 45 -50.95 39.00 17.03
CA ASP A 45 -52.22 39.60 16.59
C ASP A 45 -52.09 41.04 16.07
N GLY A 46 -51.00 41.32 15.34
CA GLY A 46 -50.70 42.65 14.80
C GLY A 46 -50.10 43.65 15.80
N ARG A 47 -49.84 43.26 17.05
CA ARG A 47 -49.13 44.07 18.05
C ARG A 47 -47.66 43.68 18.12
N GLU A 48 -46.79 44.67 18.13
CA GLU A 48 -45.34 44.48 18.34
C GLU A 48 -45.00 44.49 19.83
N ILE A 49 -44.21 43.51 20.26
CA ILE A 49 -43.60 43.41 21.58
C ILE A 49 -42.09 43.48 21.38
N ASP A 50 -41.47 44.58 21.81
CA ASP A 50 -40.02 44.71 21.83
C ASP A 50 -39.43 43.93 23.00
N VAL A 51 -38.71 42.85 22.68
CA VAL A 51 -38.09 41.97 23.68
C VAL A 51 -36.91 42.67 24.34
N LEU A 52 -36.18 43.51 23.60
CA LEU A 52 -34.95 44.15 24.07
C LEU A 52 -35.21 45.32 25.02
N ALA A 53 -36.44 45.84 25.05
CA ALA A 53 -36.86 46.90 25.97
C ALA A 53 -36.76 46.49 27.45
N LYS A 54 -36.90 45.19 27.76
CA LYS A 54 -36.90 44.67 29.14
C LYS A 54 -35.89 43.54 29.38
N THR A 55 -35.30 42.99 28.33
CA THR A 55 -34.41 41.83 28.40
C THR A 55 -33.13 42.11 27.65
N LYS A 56 -32.00 41.64 28.19
CA LYS A 56 -30.69 41.76 27.56
C LYS A 56 -30.18 40.38 27.20
N PHE A 57 -29.35 40.31 26.16
CA PHE A 57 -28.62 39.08 25.84
C PHE A 57 -27.66 38.75 26.98
N GLY A 58 -27.62 37.49 27.38
CA GLY A 58 -26.50 36.97 28.16
C GLY A 58 -25.35 36.68 27.21
N VAL A 59 -24.17 37.21 27.52
CA VAL A 59 -22.94 36.91 26.75
C VAL A 59 -22.12 35.94 27.57
N ILE A 60 -21.79 34.81 26.95
CA ILE A 60 -20.94 33.78 27.54
C ILE A 60 -19.82 33.44 26.57
N GLN A 61 -18.61 33.24 27.09
CA GLN A 61 -17.56 32.57 26.34
C GLN A 61 -17.83 31.08 26.41
N ARG A 62 -18.12 30.48 25.26
CA ARG A 62 -18.38 29.05 25.15
C ARG A 62 -17.37 28.46 24.20
N GLU A 63 -16.39 27.77 24.76
CA GLU A 63 -15.46 26.98 23.98
C GLU A 63 -16.17 25.72 23.46
N ASN A 64 -16.42 25.68 22.16
CA ASN A 64 -16.89 24.46 21.52
C ASN A 64 -15.69 23.51 21.38
N ASN A 65 -15.88 22.24 21.75
CA ASN A 65 -14.85 21.20 21.70
C ASN A 65 -13.65 21.41 22.65
N LEU A 66 -13.89 21.96 23.84
CA LEU A 66 -12.83 22.12 24.86
C LEU A 66 -12.25 20.76 25.29
N GLU A 67 -13.09 19.72 25.31
CA GLU A 67 -12.70 18.32 25.53
C GLU A 67 -11.74 17.80 24.47
N ALA A 68 -11.72 18.40 23.28
CA ALA A 68 -10.76 18.13 22.21
C ALA A 68 -9.57 19.12 22.21
N ALA A 69 -9.36 19.84 23.32
CA ALA A 69 -8.33 20.86 23.50
C ALA A 69 -8.38 21.98 22.44
N MET A 70 -9.60 22.44 22.10
CA MET A 70 -9.80 23.58 21.21
C MET A 70 -10.16 24.84 22.00
N LEU A 71 -9.39 25.90 21.77
CA LEU A 71 -9.62 27.23 22.34
C LEU A 71 -9.86 28.21 21.18
N ALA A 72 -11.12 28.42 20.84
CA ALA A 72 -11.54 29.31 19.77
C ALA A 72 -11.68 30.76 20.24
N GLY A 73 -12.11 30.96 21.50
CA GLY A 73 -12.33 32.30 22.06
C GLY A 73 -13.62 32.98 21.63
N ASP A 74 -14.52 32.24 20.98
CA ASP A 74 -15.79 32.81 20.50
C ASP A 74 -16.73 33.19 21.65
N LEU A 75 -17.37 34.34 21.52
CA LEU A 75 -18.44 34.77 22.41
C LEU A 75 -19.79 34.40 21.80
N THR A 76 -20.70 33.94 22.65
CA THR A 76 -22.09 33.66 22.29
C THR A 76 -23.01 34.60 23.06
N ALA A 77 -23.74 35.44 22.33
CA ALA A 77 -24.89 36.18 22.85
C ALA A 77 -26.11 35.28 22.74
N ASN A 78 -26.76 35.02 23.87
CA ASN A 78 -27.97 34.20 23.94
C ASN A 78 -29.13 34.93 24.64
N LEU A 79 -30.33 34.81 24.08
CA LEU A 79 -31.56 35.31 24.69
C LEU A 79 -32.74 34.37 24.39
N GLN A 80 -33.40 33.93 25.45
CA GLN A 80 -34.69 33.24 25.35
C GLN A 80 -35.81 34.28 25.29
N ALA A 81 -36.49 34.39 24.16
CA ALA A 81 -37.55 35.39 23.92
C ALA A 81 -38.73 35.16 24.88
N PRO A 82 -38.89 35.96 25.94
CA PRO A 82 -39.85 35.65 27.00
C PRO A 82 -41.28 35.78 26.49
N GLY A 83 -42.10 34.77 26.81
CA GLY A 83 -43.53 34.78 26.51
C GLY A 83 -43.88 34.53 25.04
N LEU A 84 -42.96 34.01 24.21
CA LEU A 84 -43.25 33.52 22.85
C LEU A 84 -44.27 32.39 22.87
N GLN A 85 -45.24 32.41 21.95
CA GLN A 85 -46.37 31.49 21.86
C GLN A 85 -46.57 30.96 20.43
N VAL A 86 -47.30 29.84 20.32
CA VAL A 86 -47.77 29.34 19.02
C VAL A 86 -48.73 30.37 18.41
N GLY A 87 -48.50 30.72 17.15
CA GLY A 87 -49.22 31.77 16.42
C GLY A 87 -48.43 33.06 16.27
N ASP A 88 -47.47 33.32 17.16
CA ASP A 88 -46.62 34.52 17.12
C ASP A 88 -45.66 34.50 15.93
N GLU A 89 -45.15 35.69 15.57
CA GLU A 89 -44.02 35.83 14.66
C GLU A 89 -42.82 36.43 15.40
N LEU A 90 -41.68 35.76 15.29
CA LEU A 90 -40.41 36.19 15.86
C LEU A 90 -39.59 36.93 14.80
N GLN A 91 -39.20 38.17 15.09
CA GLN A 91 -38.37 38.98 14.20
C GLN A 91 -37.03 39.32 14.87
N PHE A 92 -35.94 39.14 14.14
CA PHE A 92 -34.58 39.43 14.61
C PHE A 92 -33.78 40.14 13.52
N ALA A 93 -32.87 41.03 13.93
CA ALA A 93 -31.81 41.52 13.05
C ALA A 93 -30.52 41.85 13.82
N ALA A 94 -29.39 41.54 13.21
CA ALA A 94 -28.06 41.90 13.72
C ALA A 94 -27.07 42.14 12.57
N THR A 95 -26.03 42.93 12.85
CA THR A 95 -24.84 43.07 12.01
C THR A 95 -23.62 42.55 12.76
N ILE A 96 -22.77 41.80 12.07
CA ILE A 96 -21.40 41.51 12.51
C ILE A 96 -20.44 42.27 11.60
N SER A 97 -19.63 43.15 12.17
CA SER A 97 -18.56 43.86 11.46
C SER A 97 -17.23 43.16 11.74
N ARG A 98 -16.51 42.73 10.71
CA ARG A 98 -15.28 41.93 10.79
C ARG A 98 -14.07 42.67 10.25
N ARG A 99 -12.99 42.70 11.04
CA ARG A 99 -11.67 43.18 10.65
C ARG A 99 -10.62 42.16 11.11
N ASP A 100 -10.22 41.26 10.21
CA ASP A 100 -9.15 40.31 10.48
C ASP A 100 -7.78 40.97 10.23
N PRO A 101 -6.89 41.03 11.23
CA PRO A 101 -5.60 41.72 11.09
C PRO A 101 -4.59 40.98 10.23
N THR A 102 -4.84 39.72 9.85
CA THR A 102 -4.05 38.98 8.87
C THR A 102 -4.52 39.27 7.46
N LEU A 103 -5.83 39.36 7.24
CA LEU A 103 -6.39 39.68 5.92
C LEU A 103 -6.23 41.15 5.56
N GLY A 104 -6.19 42.05 6.55
CA GLY A 104 -6.05 43.49 6.34
C GLY A 104 -7.28 44.06 5.64
N ASP A 105 -7.08 44.68 4.49
CA ASP A 105 -8.14 45.22 3.63
C ASP A 105 -8.64 44.21 2.59
N ARG A 106 -8.35 42.92 2.75
CA ARG A 106 -8.86 41.88 1.84
C ARG A 106 -10.16 41.28 2.36
N SER A 107 -11.13 41.17 1.47
CA SER A 107 -12.46 40.60 1.75
C SER A 107 -12.58 39.22 1.12
N GLN A 108 -13.19 38.28 1.83
CA GLN A 108 -13.44 36.93 1.34
C GLN A 108 -14.70 36.35 1.98
N GLY A 109 -15.40 35.47 1.29
CA GLY A 109 -16.50 34.75 1.91
C GLY A 109 -17.40 34.01 0.93
N GLY A 110 -18.44 33.42 1.52
CA GLY A 110 -19.50 32.76 0.79
C GLY A 110 -20.83 32.95 1.51
N MET A 111 -21.89 33.10 0.73
CA MET A 111 -23.26 33.16 1.18
C MET A 111 -23.97 31.93 0.64
N MET A 112 -24.47 31.10 1.55
CA MET A 112 -25.19 29.89 1.20
C MET A 112 -26.68 30.10 1.47
N LEU A 113 -27.49 29.86 0.46
CA LEU A 113 -28.94 29.86 0.58
C LEU A 113 -29.45 28.49 1.02
N PRO A 114 -30.66 28.41 1.61
CA PRO A 114 -31.24 27.13 2.01
C PRO A 114 -31.29 26.14 0.85
N SER A 115 -30.72 24.96 1.09
CA SER A 115 -30.71 23.85 0.13
C SER A 115 -31.97 22.98 0.24
N VAL A 116 -32.66 23.02 1.38
CA VAL A 116 -33.96 22.35 1.57
C VAL A 116 -35.10 23.30 1.24
N GLY A 117 -36.19 22.73 0.71
CA GLY A 117 -37.39 23.49 0.43
C GLY A 117 -38.00 24.04 1.72
N ALA A 118 -38.07 25.36 1.82
CA ALA A 118 -38.62 26.06 2.97
C ALA A 118 -39.51 27.19 2.46
N ALA A 119 -40.77 27.18 2.89
CA ALA A 119 -41.72 28.24 2.51
C ALA A 119 -41.27 29.58 3.11
N GLY A 120 -41.36 30.65 2.33
CA GLY A 120 -40.90 31.98 2.73
C GLY A 120 -40.22 32.76 1.61
N ALA A 121 -39.82 33.98 1.95
CA ALA A 121 -39.04 34.85 1.06
C ALA A 121 -37.61 34.97 1.60
N TYR A 122 -36.64 34.64 0.76
CA TYR A 122 -35.22 34.71 1.06
C TYR A 122 -34.59 35.77 0.18
N ARG A 123 -33.81 36.66 0.80
CA ARG A 123 -33.06 37.69 0.08
C ARG A 123 -31.62 37.69 0.58
N THR A 124 -30.70 37.65 -0.37
CA THR A 124 -29.26 37.80 -0.13
C THR A 124 -28.75 38.94 -0.98
N ARG A 125 -27.90 39.80 -0.41
CA ARG A 125 -27.25 40.90 -1.12
C ARG A 125 -25.76 40.88 -0.85
N LEU A 126 -24.96 40.99 -1.90
CA LEU A 126 -23.55 41.34 -1.83
C LEU A 126 -23.39 42.76 -2.34
N VAL A 127 -22.81 43.63 -1.52
CA VAL A 127 -22.64 45.06 -1.81
C VAL A 127 -21.17 45.40 -1.67
N TRP A 128 -20.57 46.07 -2.66
CA TRP A 128 -19.19 46.52 -2.59
C TRP A 128 -18.95 47.80 -3.39
N PRO A 129 -18.01 48.67 -2.97
CA PRO A 129 -17.71 49.92 -3.66
C PRO A 129 -17.26 49.70 -5.12
N ILE A 130 -17.64 50.61 -6.02
CA ILE A 130 -17.27 50.52 -7.45
C ILE A 130 -15.76 50.59 -7.69
N ASP A 131 -15.03 51.29 -6.83
CA ASP A 131 -13.58 51.46 -6.89
C ASP A 131 -12.79 50.33 -6.22
N ARG A 132 -13.47 49.38 -5.57
CA ARG A 132 -12.84 48.23 -4.93
C ARG A 132 -13.04 46.95 -5.77
N PRO A 133 -11.98 46.40 -6.39
CA PRO A 133 -12.12 45.18 -7.17
C PRO A 133 -12.52 44.00 -6.27
N LEU A 134 -13.56 43.28 -6.70
CA LEU A 134 -14.06 42.09 -6.03
C LEU A 134 -14.42 41.05 -7.08
N GLN A 135 -13.80 39.87 -7.00
CA GLN A 135 -14.23 38.70 -7.75
C GLN A 135 -15.44 38.09 -7.05
N TRP A 136 -16.41 37.63 -7.82
CA TRP A 136 -17.55 36.90 -7.29
C TRP A 136 -17.96 35.79 -8.25
N SER A 137 -18.57 34.74 -7.71
CA SER A 137 -19.12 33.63 -8.49
C SER A 137 -20.39 33.11 -7.82
N ALA A 138 -21.26 32.47 -8.60
CA ALA A 138 -22.46 31.82 -8.10
C ALA A 138 -22.56 30.40 -8.65
N SER A 139 -23.10 29.48 -7.86
CA SER A 139 -23.34 28.10 -8.30
C SER A 139 -24.36 28.08 -9.46
N PRO A 140 -24.19 27.19 -10.46
CA PRO A 140 -25.03 27.20 -11.67
C PRO A 140 -26.53 27.06 -11.43
N ASP A 141 -26.94 26.44 -10.31
CA ASP A 141 -28.35 26.25 -9.94
C ASP A 141 -29.08 27.54 -9.56
N LEU A 142 -28.36 28.64 -9.31
CA LEU A 142 -28.93 29.98 -9.06
C LEU A 142 -29.27 30.75 -10.35
N GLY A 143 -28.93 30.19 -11.51
CA GLY A 143 -29.13 30.84 -12.80
C GLY A 143 -28.16 31.99 -13.05
N LYS A 144 -28.45 32.78 -14.09
CA LYS A 144 -27.60 33.93 -14.46
C LYS A 144 -27.87 35.08 -13.49
N LEU A 145 -26.84 35.49 -12.75
CA LEU A 145 -26.86 36.67 -11.89
C LEU A 145 -25.94 37.74 -12.48
N GLU A 146 -26.30 39.01 -12.31
CA GLU A 146 -25.46 40.15 -12.71
C GLU A 146 -25.57 41.25 -11.64
N PRO A 147 -24.44 41.82 -11.18
CA PRO A 147 -24.49 42.96 -10.27
C PRO A 147 -24.93 44.21 -11.01
N VAL A 148 -25.71 45.04 -10.33
CA VAL A 148 -26.15 46.35 -10.80
C VAL A 148 -25.43 47.45 -10.04
N ARG A 149 -25.25 48.61 -10.66
CA ARG A 149 -24.70 49.79 -9.97
C ARG A 149 -25.83 50.53 -9.25
N GLU A 150 -25.66 50.73 -7.95
CA GLU A 150 -26.56 51.52 -7.10
C GLU A 150 -25.72 52.61 -6.41
N GLY A 151 -25.75 53.83 -6.96
CA GLY A 151 -24.94 54.94 -6.44
C GLY A 151 -23.43 54.68 -6.56
N ALA A 152 -22.74 54.60 -5.42
CA ALA A 152 -21.30 54.36 -5.34
C ALA A 152 -20.93 52.86 -5.26
N ASP A 153 -21.93 51.97 -5.24
CA ASP A 153 -21.75 50.54 -5.00
C ASP A 153 -22.16 49.68 -6.20
N ASN A 154 -21.52 48.52 -6.31
CA ASN A 154 -22.04 47.38 -7.03
C ASN A 154 -22.90 46.54 -6.08
N VAL A 155 -24.05 46.07 -6.56
CA VAL A 155 -25.02 45.31 -5.78
C VAL A 155 -25.43 44.07 -6.56
N LEU A 156 -25.14 42.90 -5.99
CA LEU A 156 -25.67 41.62 -6.44
C LEU A 156 -26.82 41.22 -5.51
N THR A 157 -28.04 41.15 -6.04
CA THR A 157 -29.22 40.76 -5.27
C THR A 157 -29.75 39.42 -5.77
N LEU A 158 -30.06 38.53 -4.82
CA LEU A 158 -30.68 37.24 -5.08
C LEU A 158 -31.92 37.10 -4.21
N GLU A 159 -33.06 36.84 -4.83
CA GLU A 159 -34.34 36.65 -4.16
C GLU A 159 -34.98 35.34 -4.56
N MET A 160 -35.49 34.61 -3.57
CA MET A 160 -36.26 33.38 -3.77
C MET A 160 -37.56 33.45 -2.98
N ARG A 161 -38.65 33.00 -3.60
CA ARG A 161 -39.94 32.82 -2.94
C ARG A 161 -40.34 31.36 -3.00
N ASP A 162 -40.65 30.79 -1.84
CA ASP A 162 -40.99 29.39 -1.63
C ASP A 162 -40.06 28.44 -2.40
N PRO A 163 -38.73 28.57 -2.21
CA PRO A 163 -37.76 27.79 -2.95
C PRO A 163 -38.01 26.29 -2.75
N LYS A 164 -37.96 25.54 -3.85
CA LYS A 164 -37.88 24.07 -3.80
C LYS A 164 -36.48 23.65 -3.37
N SER A 165 -36.39 22.43 -2.81
CA SER A 165 -35.11 21.80 -2.46
C SER A 165 -34.17 21.75 -3.68
N ALA A 166 -32.90 22.06 -3.45
CA ALA A 166 -31.85 21.80 -4.40
C ALA A 166 -31.62 20.27 -4.48
N ILE A 167 -31.77 19.70 -5.67
CA ILE A 167 -31.74 18.24 -5.87
C ILE A 167 -30.30 17.77 -6.05
N ALA A 168 -29.64 17.33 -4.97
CA ALA A 168 -28.28 16.77 -5.03
C ALA A 168 -28.21 15.52 -5.94
N ALA A 169 -27.02 15.25 -6.48
CA ALA A 169 -26.72 14.04 -7.23
C ALA A 169 -26.07 13.02 -6.30
N ASP A 170 -26.77 11.91 -6.01
CA ASP A 170 -26.34 10.91 -5.04
C ASP A 170 -25.04 10.24 -5.47
N GLY A 171 -24.08 10.11 -4.56
CA GLY A 171 -22.78 9.49 -4.86
C GLY A 171 -21.96 10.22 -5.93
N ALA A 172 -22.30 11.46 -6.31
CA ALA A 172 -21.46 12.28 -7.18
C ALA A 172 -20.36 13.01 -6.38
N PRO A 173 -19.22 13.34 -7.00
CA PRO A 173 -18.20 14.20 -6.39
C PRO A 173 -18.78 15.53 -5.92
N LEU A 174 -18.19 16.11 -4.87
CA LEU A 174 -18.71 17.32 -4.21
C LEU A 174 -18.87 18.48 -5.19
N ARG A 175 -17.99 18.61 -6.20
CA ARG A 175 -18.08 19.65 -7.23
C ARG A 175 -19.39 19.67 -8.02
N TYR A 176 -20.13 18.56 -8.08
CA TYR A 176 -21.48 18.47 -8.68
C TYR A 176 -22.61 18.80 -7.70
N ASN A 177 -22.28 18.92 -6.41
CA ASN A 177 -23.18 19.18 -5.31
C ASN A 177 -22.93 20.52 -4.61
N ILE A 178 -21.98 21.33 -5.09
CA ILE A 178 -21.88 22.75 -4.74
C ILE A 178 -23.12 23.49 -5.30
N ARG A 179 -24.05 23.84 -4.42
CA ARG A 179 -25.36 24.43 -4.78
C ARG A 179 -25.69 25.59 -3.88
N ARG A 180 -26.57 26.48 -4.37
CA ARG A 180 -27.08 27.62 -3.60
C ARG A 180 -25.98 28.47 -2.97
N LEU A 181 -24.85 28.59 -3.64
CA LEU A 181 -23.65 29.26 -3.13
C LEU A 181 -23.34 30.48 -3.99
N VAL A 182 -23.16 31.64 -3.34
CA VAL A 182 -22.51 32.81 -3.92
C VAL A 182 -21.21 33.03 -3.17
N GLN A 183 -20.09 33.16 -3.87
CA GLN A 183 -18.79 33.42 -3.29
C GLN A 183 -18.25 34.77 -3.71
N PHE A 184 -17.39 35.33 -2.88
CA PHE A 184 -16.65 36.54 -3.21
C PHE A 184 -15.23 36.49 -2.65
N SER A 185 -14.33 37.19 -3.34
CA SER A 185 -12.94 37.34 -2.95
C SER A 185 -12.33 38.59 -3.56
N SER A 186 -11.60 39.36 -2.76
CA SER A 186 -10.77 40.46 -3.27
C SER A 186 -9.37 40.00 -3.69
N PHE A 187 -9.02 38.71 -3.53
CA PHE A 187 -7.75 38.18 -4.00
C PHE A 187 -7.78 38.03 -5.52
N GLY A 188 -6.75 38.54 -6.21
CA GLY A 188 -6.59 38.41 -7.66
C GLY A 188 -6.36 36.96 -8.12
N GLY A 189 -5.77 36.14 -7.26
CA GLY A 189 -5.46 34.73 -7.52
C GLY A 189 -4.80 34.05 -6.31
N TRP A 190 -4.59 32.73 -6.42
CA TRP A 190 -3.98 31.94 -5.34
C TRP A 190 -2.55 32.36 -4.97
N SER A 191 -1.81 33.00 -5.90
CA SER A 191 -0.51 33.60 -5.59
C SER A 191 -0.59 34.68 -4.52
N GLU A 192 -1.66 35.49 -4.50
CA GLU A 192 -1.80 36.54 -3.48
C GLU A 192 -2.09 35.98 -2.10
N VAL A 193 -2.84 34.87 -2.02
CA VAL A 193 -3.06 34.12 -0.78
C VAL A 193 -1.72 33.60 -0.25
N SER A 194 -0.91 32.97 -1.10
CA SER A 194 0.42 32.46 -0.75
C SER A 194 1.36 33.57 -0.27
N ASN A 195 1.43 34.69 -1.02
CA ASN A 195 2.30 35.82 -0.68
C ASN A 195 1.86 36.56 0.59
N LEU A 196 0.56 36.58 0.91
CA LEU A 196 0.07 37.13 2.18
C LEU A 196 0.61 36.35 3.38
N LEU A 197 0.60 35.03 3.29
CA LEU A 197 0.95 34.16 4.42
C LEU A 197 2.46 33.92 4.53
N TRP A 198 3.19 33.87 3.42
CA TRP A 198 4.62 33.59 3.38
C TRP A 198 5.47 34.34 4.44
N PRO A 199 5.44 35.69 4.53
CA PRO A 199 6.29 36.40 5.47
C PRO A 199 5.94 36.10 6.95
N ILE A 200 4.70 35.70 7.23
CA ILE A 200 4.24 35.34 8.58
C ILE A 200 4.86 33.99 8.97
N TYR A 201 4.76 33.00 8.09
CA TYR A 201 5.28 31.66 8.34
C TYR A 201 6.80 31.60 8.32
N ASP A 202 7.45 32.29 7.37
CA ASP A 202 8.91 32.33 7.31
C ASP A 202 9.50 32.94 8.57
N LYS A 203 8.95 34.06 9.05
CA LYS A 203 9.38 34.71 10.29
C LYS A 203 9.16 33.80 11.51
N ALA A 204 8.01 33.13 11.60
CA ALA A 204 7.70 32.25 12.72
C ALA A 204 8.59 31.01 12.78
N ALA A 205 9.15 30.58 11.65
CA ALA A 205 10.09 29.46 11.56
C ALA A 205 11.57 29.85 11.78
N GLN A 206 11.89 31.12 12.03
CA GLN A 206 13.26 31.55 12.32
C GLN A 206 13.65 31.20 13.77
N LEU A 207 14.81 30.56 13.93
CA LEU A 207 15.36 30.20 15.23
C LEU A 207 16.50 31.14 15.64
N ALA A 208 16.52 31.53 16.91
CA ALA A 208 17.64 32.29 17.46
C ALA A 208 18.93 31.44 17.51
N PRO A 209 20.14 32.04 17.50
CA PRO A 209 21.39 31.29 17.60
C PRO A 209 21.49 30.37 18.82
N THR A 210 20.87 30.75 19.95
CA THR A 210 20.85 30.00 21.21
C THR A 210 19.59 29.11 21.37
N SER A 211 18.87 28.85 20.28
CA SER A 211 17.64 28.08 20.28
C SER A 211 17.85 26.65 20.79
N PRO A 212 17.05 26.17 21.75
CA PRO A 212 17.01 24.75 22.11
C PRO A 212 16.60 23.85 20.93
N SER A 213 15.76 24.34 20.01
CA SER A 213 15.37 23.59 18.80
C SER A 213 16.55 23.43 17.83
N LYS A 214 17.46 24.40 17.73
CA LYS A 214 18.72 24.21 16.97
C LYS A 214 19.60 23.11 17.56
N ALA A 215 19.69 23.04 18.90
CA ALA A 215 20.47 21.99 19.56
C ALA A 215 19.89 20.60 19.26
N GLU A 216 18.57 20.49 19.18
CA GLU A 216 17.89 19.25 18.83
C GLU A 216 18.09 18.87 17.35
N ALA A 217 18.05 19.85 16.43
CA ALA A 217 18.43 19.61 15.04
C ALA A 217 19.88 19.11 14.91
N ALA A 218 20.82 19.68 15.68
CA ALA A 218 22.21 19.21 15.70
C ALA A 218 22.34 17.78 16.24
N ARG A 219 21.53 17.41 17.26
CA ARG A 219 21.45 16.04 17.78
C ARG A 219 20.98 15.07 16.70
N ILE A 220 19.92 15.41 15.97
CA ILE A 220 19.40 14.62 14.85
C ILE A 220 20.45 14.48 13.74
N ALA A 221 21.12 15.56 13.36
CA ALA A 221 22.15 15.56 12.32
C ALA A 221 23.35 14.65 12.68
N THR A 222 23.67 14.54 13.98
CA THR A 222 24.73 13.66 14.49
C THR A 222 24.30 12.19 14.49
N ALA A 223 23.04 11.92 14.83
CA ALA A 223 22.49 10.55 14.91
C ALA A 223 22.23 9.93 13.52
N HIS A 224 21.90 10.75 12.51
CA HIS A 224 21.50 10.28 11.19
C HIS A 224 22.33 10.93 10.08
N LYS A 225 22.86 10.13 9.16
CA LYS A 225 23.58 10.62 7.97
C LYS A 225 22.67 10.86 6.77
N ASP A 226 21.65 10.02 6.62
CA ASP A 226 20.69 10.05 5.52
C ASP A 226 19.68 11.21 5.68
N PRO A 227 19.44 12.04 4.64
CA PRO A 227 18.46 13.13 4.70
C PRO A 227 17.03 12.68 5.01
N ALA A 228 16.59 11.53 4.49
CA ALA A 228 15.25 11.02 4.77
C ALA A 228 15.10 10.60 6.25
N ALA A 229 16.10 9.93 6.82
CA ALA A 229 16.13 9.61 8.24
C ALA A 229 16.15 10.86 9.14
N ARG A 230 16.87 11.92 8.75
CA ARG A 230 16.86 13.21 9.46
C ARG A 230 15.48 13.86 9.46
N ALA A 231 14.82 13.87 8.30
CA ALA A 231 13.46 14.40 8.16
C ALA A 231 12.45 13.63 9.01
N ALA A 232 12.51 12.28 8.98
CA ALA A 232 11.66 11.43 9.80
C ALA A 232 11.87 11.69 11.31
N ALA A 233 13.13 11.81 11.76
CA ALA A 233 13.43 12.12 13.15
C ALA A 233 12.92 13.50 13.59
N ALA A 234 13.03 14.51 12.72
CA ALA A 234 12.48 15.85 12.98
C ALA A 234 10.95 15.84 13.06
N LEU A 235 10.29 15.10 12.16
CA LEU A 235 8.84 14.91 12.19
C LEU A 235 8.40 14.21 13.48
N ALA A 236 9.01 13.07 13.80
CA ALA A 236 8.70 12.30 15.01
C ALA A 236 8.87 13.16 16.28
N LEU A 237 9.94 13.95 16.37
CA LEU A 237 10.13 14.89 17.48
C LEU A 237 8.95 15.86 17.63
N VAL A 238 8.49 16.48 16.54
CA VAL A 238 7.37 17.43 16.59
C VAL A 238 6.07 16.72 16.96
N GLN A 239 5.82 15.53 16.42
CA GLN A 239 4.64 14.74 16.72
C GLN A 239 4.59 14.34 18.20
N GLU A 240 5.69 13.82 18.73
CA GLU A 240 5.77 13.23 20.07
C GLU A 240 5.94 14.27 21.19
N GLN A 241 6.69 15.35 20.94
CA GLN A 241 7.06 16.31 21.98
C GLN A 241 6.13 17.52 22.04
N ILE A 242 5.23 17.69 21.07
CA ILE A 242 4.29 18.81 21.01
C ILE A 242 2.86 18.27 21.00
N ARG A 243 2.09 18.56 22.05
CA ARG A 243 0.67 18.19 22.11
C ARG A 243 -0.15 19.07 21.18
N TYR A 244 -1.10 18.48 20.46
CA TYR A 244 -2.04 19.27 19.67
C TYR A 244 -3.01 20.04 20.58
N VAL A 245 -3.09 21.36 20.40
CA VAL A 245 -4.08 22.25 21.05
C VAL A 245 -4.43 23.32 20.02
N TYR A 246 -5.69 23.40 19.60
CA TYR A 246 -6.13 24.45 18.69
C TYR A 246 -6.20 25.79 19.43
N ILE A 247 -5.58 26.84 18.87
CA ILE A 247 -5.53 28.18 19.46
C ILE A 247 -5.97 29.19 18.40
N GLY A 248 -7.24 29.61 18.48
CA GLY A 248 -7.82 30.66 17.63
C GLY A 248 -7.83 32.06 18.27
N LEU A 249 -7.39 32.17 19.52
CA LEU A 249 -7.31 33.42 20.30
C LEU A 249 -6.28 34.39 19.73
N ASP A 250 -6.44 35.69 19.99
CA ASP A 250 -5.46 36.76 19.72
C ASP A 250 -4.87 36.72 18.30
N ASP A 251 -5.72 36.74 17.28
CA ASP A 251 -5.36 36.66 15.86
C ASP A 251 -4.75 35.30 15.42
N GLY A 252 -4.82 34.28 16.28
CA GLY A 252 -4.31 32.94 16.06
C GLY A 252 -5.03 32.14 14.97
N ASN A 253 -6.07 32.68 14.33
CA ASN A 253 -6.84 31.99 13.29
C ASN A 253 -5.96 31.60 12.09
N TYR A 254 -5.19 32.57 11.55
CA TYR A 254 -4.30 32.37 10.40
C TYR A 254 -2.81 32.50 10.74
N ARG A 255 -2.47 32.96 11.95
CA ARG A 255 -1.08 33.22 12.35
C ARG A 255 -0.53 32.08 13.21
N PRO A 256 0.63 31.48 12.86
CA PRO A 256 1.29 30.52 13.72
C PRO A 256 1.91 31.19 14.96
N ALA A 257 1.92 30.47 16.09
CA ALA A 257 2.90 30.74 17.16
C ALA A 257 4.32 30.52 16.62
N SER A 258 5.33 31.21 17.17
CA SER A 258 6.72 30.99 16.74
C SER A 258 7.20 29.57 17.04
N ALA A 259 8.21 29.09 16.32
CA ALA A 259 8.84 27.79 16.60
C ALA A 259 9.38 27.72 18.05
N GLU A 260 9.96 28.82 18.55
CA GLU A 260 10.45 28.93 19.93
C GLU A 260 9.31 28.85 20.96
N ASP A 261 8.22 29.59 20.75
CA ASP A 261 7.05 29.53 21.62
C ASP A 261 6.45 28.13 21.65
N THR A 262 6.33 27.50 20.48
CA THR A 262 5.78 26.15 20.33
C THR A 262 6.63 25.14 21.10
N TRP A 263 7.95 25.19 20.94
CA TRP A 263 8.88 24.32 21.66
C TRP A 263 8.84 24.56 23.17
N SER A 264 8.85 25.83 23.61
CA SER A 264 8.81 26.18 25.03
C SER A 264 7.51 25.76 25.70
N ARG A 265 6.37 25.89 25.02
CA ARG A 265 5.04 25.57 25.57
C ARG A 265 4.73 24.07 25.56
N ARG A 266 5.37 23.30 24.66
CA ARG A 266 5.09 21.87 24.43
C ARG A 266 3.68 21.56 23.93
N PHE A 267 3.00 22.57 23.38
CA PHE A 267 1.74 22.39 22.68
C PHE A 267 1.56 23.44 21.59
N GLY A 268 0.73 23.14 20.60
CA GLY A 268 0.39 24.03 19.50
C GLY A 268 -0.57 23.37 18.51
N ASP A 269 -1.13 24.18 17.61
CA ASP A 269 -2.03 23.74 16.55
C ASP A 269 -1.26 23.31 15.29
N CYS A 270 -1.97 23.08 14.18
CA CYS A 270 -1.35 22.70 12.90
C CYS A 270 -0.32 23.71 12.40
N LYS A 271 -0.59 25.01 12.60
CA LYS A 271 0.28 26.11 12.16
C LYS A 271 1.56 26.14 12.99
N ALA A 272 1.42 26.08 14.32
CA ALA A 272 2.54 26.06 15.27
C ALA A 272 3.46 24.84 15.05
N LYS A 273 2.88 23.65 14.91
CA LYS A 273 3.66 22.43 14.62
C LYS A 273 4.36 22.48 13.26
N THR A 274 3.70 23.03 12.25
CA THR A 274 4.28 23.21 10.90
C THR A 274 5.51 24.13 10.93
N VAL A 275 5.44 25.29 11.60
CA VAL A 275 6.60 26.20 11.65
C VAL A 275 7.77 25.65 12.44
N LEU A 276 7.51 24.89 13.52
CA LEU A 276 8.57 24.21 14.26
C LEU A 276 9.24 23.13 13.40
N LEU A 277 8.46 22.34 12.66
CA LEU A 277 9.00 21.34 11.75
C LEU A 277 9.84 21.98 10.63
N LEU A 278 9.35 23.05 10.00
CA LEU A 278 10.10 23.80 8.99
C LEU A 278 11.42 24.34 9.54
N ALA A 279 11.40 24.88 10.77
CA ALA A 279 12.58 25.39 11.43
C ALA A 279 13.65 24.29 11.61
N LEU A 280 13.25 23.10 12.06
CA LEU A 280 14.14 21.96 12.23
C LEU A 280 14.70 21.45 10.89
N LEU A 281 13.84 21.28 9.89
CA LEU A 281 14.25 20.80 8.56
C LEU A 281 15.24 21.75 7.88
N ARG A 282 15.06 23.07 8.06
CA ARG A 282 15.99 24.10 7.58
C ARG A 282 17.38 23.95 8.19
N GLU A 283 17.48 23.73 9.50
CA GLU A 283 18.77 23.50 10.18
C GLU A 283 19.41 22.15 9.77
N LEU A 284 18.61 21.18 9.35
CA LEU A 284 19.05 19.89 8.85
C LEU A 284 19.45 19.91 7.35
N GLY A 285 19.30 21.05 6.67
CA GLY A 285 19.63 21.21 5.26
C GLY A 285 18.64 20.52 4.31
N ILE A 286 17.39 20.35 4.73
CA ILE A 286 16.32 19.71 3.94
C ILE A 286 15.44 20.79 3.32
N GLU A 287 15.27 20.74 2.00
CA GLU A 287 14.36 21.64 1.28
C GLU A 287 12.91 21.32 1.66
N ALA A 288 12.21 22.29 2.25
CA ALA A 288 10.85 22.13 2.71
C ALA A 288 10.06 23.43 2.64
N GLU A 289 8.78 23.33 2.30
CA GLU A 289 7.84 24.45 2.23
C GLU A 289 6.51 24.13 2.96
N PRO A 290 5.87 25.13 3.60
CA PRO A 290 4.51 24.97 4.10
C PRO A 290 3.53 24.85 2.94
N VAL A 291 2.51 24.00 3.08
CA VAL A 291 1.43 23.84 2.11
C VAL A 291 0.07 23.91 2.82
N LEU A 292 -0.81 24.76 2.31
CA LEU A 292 -2.21 24.83 2.74
C LEU A 292 -3.00 23.75 2.02
N ILE A 293 -3.85 23.05 2.77
CA ILE A 293 -4.75 22.02 2.25
C ILE A 293 -6.12 22.14 2.90
N GLN A 294 -7.09 21.51 2.24
CA GLN A 294 -8.39 21.24 2.83
C GLN A 294 -8.41 19.75 3.18
N SER A 295 -8.46 19.44 4.47
CA SER A 295 -8.20 18.12 5.02
C SER A 295 -9.27 17.10 4.66
N GLN A 296 -10.48 17.58 4.36
CA GLN A 296 -11.61 16.77 3.92
C GLN A 296 -12.42 17.53 2.88
N ASN A 297 -13.03 16.80 1.94
CA ASN A 297 -14.01 17.38 1.01
C ASN A 297 -13.46 18.52 0.13
N ASP A 298 -12.21 18.42 -0.31
CA ASP A 298 -11.56 19.44 -1.15
C ASP A 298 -11.84 19.29 -2.65
N ASP A 299 -12.68 18.32 -3.03
CA ASP A 299 -13.13 18.17 -4.41
C ASP A 299 -13.86 19.43 -4.91
N GLY A 300 -13.40 19.94 -6.05
CA GLY A 300 -13.87 21.20 -6.62
C GLY A 300 -13.21 22.46 -6.05
N LEU A 301 -12.12 22.35 -5.27
CA LEU A 301 -11.38 23.52 -4.77
C LEU A 301 -10.84 24.41 -5.91
N ASP A 302 -10.52 23.83 -7.07
CA ASP A 302 -10.15 24.55 -8.29
C ASP A 302 -11.29 25.39 -8.90
N LYS A 303 -12.54 25.10 -8.53
CA LYS A 303 -13.72 25.89 -8.92
C LYS A 303 -14.06 26.98 -7.91
N ARG A 304 -13.35 27.06 -6.79
CA ARG A 304 -13.55 28.05 -5.74
C ARG A 304 -12.73 29.31 -6.06
N LEU A 305 -13.21 30.46 -5.59
CA LEU A 305 -12.43 31.70 -5.61
C LEU A 305 -11.23 31.60 -4.64
N PRO A 306 -10.11 32.30 -4.93
CA PRO A 306 -8.96 32.33 -4.05
C PRO A 306 -9.32 32.91 -2.69
N MET A 307 -9.15 32.15 -1.61
CA MET A 307 -9.46 32.60 -0.25
C MET A 307 -8.62 31.82 0.76
N VAL A 308 -8.17 32.47 1.83
CA VAL A 308 -7.47 31.81 2.94
C VAL A 308 -8.42 30.81 3.63
N SER A 309 -9.70 31.18 3.77
CA SER A 309 -10.73 30.36 4.41
C SER A 309 -11.16 29.12 3.61
N ALA A 310 -10.55 28.85 2.46
CA ALA A 310 -10.79 27.61 1.71
C ALA A 310 -9.99 26.43 2.28
N PHE A 311 -8.97 26.72 3.09
CA PHE A 311 -8.09 25.76 3.72
C PHE A 311 -8.40 25.67 5.21
N ASP A 312 -8.40 24.45 5.76
CA ASP A 312 -8.62 24.17 7.19
C ASP A 312 -7.36 23.62 7.87
N HIS A 313 -6.33 23.25 7.10
CA HIS A 313 -5.13 22.61 7.59
C HIS A 313 -3.88 23.08 6.85
N ILE A 314 -2.73 22.95 7.51
CA ILE A 314 -1.41 23.26 6.96
C ILE A 314 -0.40 22.21 7.42
N LEU A 315 0.46 21.79 6.49
CA LEU A 315 1.52 20.80 6.73
C LEU A 315 2.77 21.15 5.92
N VAL A 316 3.80 20.30 5.98
CA VAL A 316 5.09 20.52 5.29
C VAL A 316 5.22 19.61 4.08
N ARG A 317 5.60 20.17 2.94
CA ARG A 317 6.10 19.41 1.79
C ARG A 317 7.62 19.50 1.77
N ALA A 318 8.31 18.37 1.95
CA ALA A 318 9.77 18.27 1.88
C ALA A 318 10.20 17.58 0.59
N VAL A 319 11.29 18.03 -0.03
CA VAL A 319 11.87 17.41 -1.23
C VAL A 319 13.21 16.78 -0.85
N ILE A 320 13.31 15.47 -1.01
CA ILE A 320 14.50 14.67 -0.66
C ILE A 320 14.79 13.74 -1.84
N ASP A 321 16.00 13.83 -2.39
CA ASP A 321 16.44 13.06 -3.56
C ASP A 321 15.46 13.12 -4.75
N GLY A 322 14.85 14.30 -4.97
CA GLY A 322 13.88 14.53 -6.04
C GLY A 322 12.47 14.00 -5.78
N ARG A 323 12.22 13.35 -4.63
CA ARG A 323 10.89 12.90 -4.20
C ARG A 323 10.28 13.87 -3.20
N ALA A 324 8.99 14.19 -3.39
CA ALA A 324 8.22 14.95 -2.43
C ALA A 324 7.65 14.05 -1.33
N TYR A 325 7.74 14.51 -0.09
CA TYR A 325 7.16 13.90 1.10
C TYR A 325 6.24 14.89 1.81
N TRP A 326 5.12 14.38 2.33
CA TRP A 326 4.09 15.18 2.99
C TRP A 326 4.14 14.91 4.49
N LEU A 327 4.72 15.85 5.22
CA LEU A 327 5.04 15.71 6.64
C LEU A 327 4.03 16.52 7.46
N ASP A 328 3.18 15.82 8.20
CA ASP A 328 2.16 16.44 9.05
C ASP A 328 2.50 16.26 10.53
N GLY A 329 2.91 17.35 11.18
CA GLY A 329 3.24 17.33 12.61
C GLY A 329 2.04 17.08 13.53
N THR A 330 0.80 17.17 13.04
CA THR A 330 -0.41 16.94 13.82
C THR A 330 -0.80 15.46 13.89
N ARG A 331 -0.28 14.65 12.96
CA ARG A 331 -0.38 13.19 12.99
C ARG A 331 0.60 12.60 14.01
N MET A 332 0.59 11.29 14.15
CA MET A 332 1.44 10.56 15.08
C MET A 332 2.02 9.29 14.43
N GLY A 333 3.17 8.86 14.96
CA GLY A 333 3.80 7.57 14.65
C GLY A 333 4.54 7.51 13.31
N ASP A 334 4.84 8.65 12.68
CA ASP A 334 5.61 8.70 11.42
C ASP A 334 7.12 8.60 11.70
N LEU A 335 7.62 7.35 11.79
CA LEU A 335 9.03 7.06 12.10
C LEU A 335 9.90 6.77 10.86
N ASP A 336 9.30 6.44 9.72
CA ASP A 336 9.97 6.22 8.43
C ASP A 336 9.19 6.96 7.34
N LEU A 337 9.87 7.82 6.56
CA LEU A 337 9.23 8.54 5.46
C LEU A 337 8.65 7.61 4.40
N ALA A 338 9.21 6.40 4.23
CA ALA A 338 8.72 5.44 3.26
C ALA A 338 7.41 4.75 3.68
N SER A 339 7.03 4.83 4.96
CA SER A 339 5.78 4.25 5.48
C SER A 339 4.67 5.29 5.68
N ILE A 340 4.94 6.57 5.42
CA ILE A 340 3.93 7.63 5.43
C ILE A 340 2.94 7.34 4.29
N PRO A 341 1.63 7.15 4.59
CA PRO A 341 0.62 6.98 3.55
C PRO A 341 0.59 8.18 2.60
N GLU A 342 0.31 7.93 1.32
CA GLU A 342 0.01 9.01 0.39
C GLU A 342 -1.17 9.84 0.94
N PRO A 343 -1.14 11.18 0.80
CA PRO A 343 -2.23 12.03 1.29
C PRO A 343 -3.56 11.78 0.57
N ASP A 344 -4.65 12.08 1.27
CA ASP A 344 -6.03 11.94 0.78
C ASP A 344 -6.64 13.27 0.30
N PHE A 345 -5.86 14.35 0.22
CA PHE A 345 -6.30 15.62 -0.36
C PHE A 345 -6.03 15.66 -1.87
N HIS A 346 -6.89 16.32 -2.65
CA HIS A 346 -6.78 16.48 -4.10
C HIS A 346 -6.08 17.78 -4.51
N TRP A 347 -5.99 18.77 -3.62
CA TRP A 347 -5.45 20.08 -3.92
C TRP A 347 -4.60 20.64 -2.77
N PHE A 348 -3.51 21.31 -3.12
CA PHE A 348 -2.68 22.02 -2.16
C PHE A 348 -2.19 23.36 -2.72
N LEU A 349 -1.91 24.31 -1.83
CA LEU A 349 -1.31 25.59 -2.16
C LEU A 349 0.00 25.77 -1.39
N PRO A 350 1.17 25.78 -2.05
CA PRO A 350 2.42 26.14 -1.41
C PRO A 350 2.38 27.57 -0.85
N VAL A 351 2.98 27.77 0.32
CA VAL A 351 3.13 29.09 0.96
C VAL A 351 4.58 29.53 0.79
N ARG A 352 4.83 30.41 -0.19
CA ARG A 352 6.17 30.87 -0.58
C ARG A 352 6.12 32.23 -1.26
N ALA A 353 7.28 32.88 -1.35
CA ALA A 353 7.43 34.10 -2.14
C ALA A 353 7.26 33.84 -3.65
N GLY A 354 6.62 34.78 -4.35
CA GLY A 354 6.56 34.81 -5.81
C GLY A 354 5.29 34.18 -6.40
N ALA A 355 5.41 33.67 -7.62
CA ALA A 355 4.29 33.09 -8.35
C ALA A 355 3.98 31.67 -7.85
N THR A 356 2.73 31.46 -7.42
CA THR A 356 2.26 30.18 -6.89
C THR A 356 0.83 29.90 -7.34
N SER A 357 0.53 28.64 -7.69
CA SER A 357 -0.79 28.19 -8.08
C SER A 357 -1.32 27.12 -7.13
N LEU A 358 -2.65 27.04 -7.03
CA LEU A 358 -3.30 25.85 -6.49
C LEU A 358 -2.93 24.66 -7.39
N THR A 359 -2.44 23.59 -6.78
CA THR A 359 -1.87 22.45 -7.50
C THR A 359 -2.66 21.19 -7.19
N ALA A 360 -3.01 20.45 -8.22
CA ALA A 360 -3.68 19.16 -8.05
C ALA A 360 -2.67 18.12 -7.54
N PHE A 361 -3.09 17.36 -6.53
CA PHE A 361 -2.46 16.11 -6.13
C PHE A 361 -3.34 14.97 -6.65
N LYS A 362 -2.70 13.98 -7.30
CA LYS A 362 -3.39 12.79 -7.78
C LYS A 362 -2.96 11.60 -6.93
N PRO A 363 -3.78 11.14 -5.97
CA PRO A 363 -3.44 9.97 -5.19
C PRO A 363 -3.30 8.75 -6.11
N GLU A 364 -2.37 7.86 -5.78
CA GLU A 364 -2.17 6.59 -6.48
C GLU A 364 -2.85 5.44 -5.73
N ALA A 365 -3.27 4.40 -6.46
CA ALA A 365 -3.84 3.21 -5.84
C ALA A 365 -2.80 2.52 -4.93
N PRO A 366 -3.15 2.11 -3.69
CA PRO A 366 -2.17 1.60 -2.72
C PRO A 366 -1.46 0.37 -3.27
N LEU A 367 -0.14 0.29 -3.14
CA LEU A 367 0.65 -0.84 -3.64
C LEU A 367 0.55 -2.08 -2.76
N LEU A 368 0.41 -1.89 -1.46
CA LEU A 368 0.21 -2.95 -0.47
C LEU A 368 -1.22 -2.88 0.02
N ALA A 369 -1.80 -4.05 0.33
CA ALA A 369 -3.12 -4.11 0.92
C ALA A 369 -3.12 -3.34 2.25
N GLN A 370 -4.01 -2.37 2.40
CA GLN A 370 -4.18 -1.63 3.65
C GLN A 370 -4.77 -2.55 4.74
N GLU A 371 -5.53 -3.56 4.31
CA GLU A 371 -6.09 -4.61 5.15
C GLU A 371 -5.86 -5.99 4.51
N GLY A 372 -5.31 -6.93 5.29
CA GLY A 372 -4.98 -8.28 4.84
C GLY A 372 -5.42 -9.35 5.82
N PHE A 373 -6.38 -10.18 5.42
CA PHE A 373 -6.94 -11.26 6.23
C PHE A 373 -6.41 -12.63 5.80
N LEU A 374 -5.94 -13.43 6.75
CA LEU A 374 -5.57 -14.83 6.57
C LEU A 374 -6.42 -15.68 7.52
N LEU A 375 -7.05 -16.73 7.00
CA LEU A 375 -7.83 -17.69 7.75
C LEU A 375 -7.33 -19.10 7.41
N GLU A 376 -6.80 -19.78 8.41
CA GLU A 376 -6.35 -21.17 8.31
C GLU A 376 -7.32 -22.07 9.07
N ILE A 377 -7.80 -23.11 8.40
CA ILE A 377 -8.75 -24.07 8.91
C ILE A 377 -8.10 -25.46 8.82
N ASP A 378 -7.84 -26.09 9.95
CA ASP A 378 -7.36 -27.47 10.01
C ASP A 378 -8.50 -28.43 10.35
N ALA A 379 -9.02 -29.08 9.31
CA ALA A 379 -10.03 -30.12 9.40
C ALA A 379 -9.44 -31.53 9.25
N SER A 380 -8.12 -31.70 9.34
CA SER A 380 -7.47 -33.00 9.12
C SER A 380 -7.82 -34.07 10.15
N ALA A 381 -8.36 -33.67 11.31
CA ALA A 381 -8.82 -34.56 12.37
C ALA A 381 -10.06 -35.39 11.97
N GLY A 382 -10.75 -35.04 10.89
CA GLY A 382 -11.93 -35.74 10.39
C GLY A 382 -13.19 -34.87 10.44
N PHE A 383 -14.31 -35.46 10.00
CA PHE A 383 -15.57 -34.73 9.77
C PHE A 383 -16.38 -34.45 11.04
N ASP A 384 -16.17 -35.23 12.10
CA ASP A 384 -16.95 -35.17 13.34
C ASP A 384 -16.25 -34.38 14.46
N ALA A 385 -15.06 -33.82 14.18
CA ALA A 385 -14.29 -33.02 15.11
C ALA A 385 -14.36 -31.54 14.71
N PRO A 386 -14.42 -30.59 15.67
CA PRO A 386 -14.24 -29.18 15.39
C PRO A 386 -12.92 -28.94 14.66
N ALA A 387 -12.95 -28.05 13.66
CA ALA A 387 -11.75 -27.64 12.98
C ALA A 387 -10.97 -26.65 13.84
N LYS A 388 -9.64 -26.81 13.89
CA LYS A 388 -8.78 -25.80 14.51
C LYS A 388 -8.65 -24.62 13.58
N VAL A 389 -8.90 -23.42 14.09
CA VAL A 389 -8.88 -22.20 13.31
C VAL A 389 -7.77 -21.29 13.80
N THR A 390 -6.96 -20.79 12.89
CA THR A 390 -6.04 -19.68 13.13
C THR A 390 -6.39 -18.55 12.17
N ALA A 391 -6.50 -17.33 12.68
CA ALA A 391 -6.81 -16.17 11.86
C ALA A 391 -5.86 -15.02 12.16
N GLU A 392 -5.52 -14.25 11.11
CA GLU A 392 -4.66 -13.08 11.21
C GLU A 392 -5.25 -11.93 10.41
N ASN A 393 -5.29 -10.73 11.00
CA ASN A 393 -5.62 -9.51 10.27
C ASN A 393 -4.47 -8.51 10.38
N ILE A 394 -3.96 -8.09 9.23
CA ILE A 394 -2.99 -7.00 9.12
C ILE A 394 -3.71 -5.72 8.73
N VAL A 395 -3.54 -4.67 9.54
CA VAL A 395 -4.00 -3.31 9.27
C VAL A 395 -2.79 -2.40 9.09
N ARG A 396 -2.81 -1.50 8.11
CA ARG A 396 -1.70 -0.58 7.81
C ARG A 396 -2.12 0.89 7.84
N GLY A 397 -1.13 1.78 8.02
CA GLY A 397 -1.32 3.23 7.99
C GLY A 397 -2.00 3.78 9.24
N ASP A 398 -2.79 4.84 9.11
CA ASP A 398 -3.37 5.55 10.26
C ASP A 398 -4.38 4.71 11.03
N GLN A 399 -5.11 3.81 10.34
CA GLN A 399 -6.01 2.88 11.01
C GLN A 399 -5.25 1.97 11.97
N ALA A 400 -4.05 1.51 11.61
CA ALA A 400 -3.21 0.69 12.49
C ALA A 400 -2.83 1.45 13.78
N PHE A 401 -2.45 2.73 13.65
CA PHE A 401 -2.13 3.57 14.80
C PHE A 401 -3.36 3.85 15.68
N ALA A 402 -4.53 4.05 15.09
CA ALA A 402 -5.79 4.22 15.80
C ALA A 402 -6.16 2.96 16.60
N PHE A 403 -6.10 1.78 15.98
CA PHE A 403 -6.32 0.50 16.68
C PHE A 403 -5.33 0.29 17.82
N LYS A 404 -4.03 0.53 17.57
CA LYS A 404 -2.99 0.44 18.61
C LYS A 404 -3.30 1.36 19.79
N THR A 405 -3.71 2.60 19.51
CA THR A 405 -3.99 3.58 20.57
C THR A 405 -5.23 3.18 21.38
N ALA A 406 -6.28 2.72 20.71
CA ALA A 406 -7.49 2.24 21.38
C ALA A 406 -7.21 1.04 22.29
N LEU A 407 -6.47 0.02 21.82
CA LEU A 407 -6.15 -1.16 22.63
C LEU A 407 -5.14 -0.86 23.74
N ALA A 408 -4.16 0.03 23.50
CA ALA A 408 -3.14 0.37 24.51
C ALA A 408 -3.70 1.15 25.71
N GLN A 409 -4.90 1.72 25.60
CA GLN A 409 -5.59 2.41 26.70
C GLN A 409 -6.40 1.46 27.59
N LEU A 410 -6.60 0.21 27.16
CA LEU A 410 -7.37 -0.79 27.89
C LEU A 410 -6.49 -1.62 28.83
N SER A 411 -7.11 -2.21 29.85
CA SER A 411 -6.48 -3.32 30.57
C SER A 411 -6.30 -4.51 29.61
N LYS A 412 -5.38 -5.43 29.93
CA LYS A 412 -5.18 -6.63 29.10
C LYS A 412 -6.49 -7.40 28.90
N ASP A 413 -7.25 -7.62 29.97
CA ASP A 413 -8.51 -8.38 29.92
C ASP A 413 -9.59 -7.67 29.09
N ASP A 414 -9.64 -6.33 29.13
CA ASP A 414 -10.57 -5.55 28.31
C ASP A 414 -10.17 -5.57 26.83
N ALA A 415 -8.88 -5.48 26.53
CA ALA A 415 -8.35 -5.59 25.17
C ALA A 415 -8.63 -6.99 24.59
N ASP A 416 -8.41 -8.05 25.37
CA ASP A 416 -8.68 -9.42 24.95
C ASP A 416 -10.19 -9.62 24.68
N ARG A 417 -11.07 -9.12 25.55
CA ARG A 417 -12.53 -9.16 25.31
C ARG A 417 -12.94 -8.39 24.06
N ALA A 418 -12.38 -7.20 23.84
CA ALA A 418 -12.65 -6.40 22.64
C ALA A 418 -12.20 -7.12 21.36
N LEU A 419 -11.02 -7.76 21.40
CA LEU A 419 -10.49 -8.55 20.28
C LEU A 419 -11.30 -9.81 20.02
N LYS A 420 -11.70 -10.56 21.05
CA LYS A 420 -12.60 -11.72 20.86
C LYS A 420 -13.91 -11.30 20.21
N GLY A 421 -14.53 -10.21 20.69
CA GLY A 421 -15.74 -9.66 20.08
C GLY A 421 -15.54 -9.15 18.65
N TYR A 422 -14.34 -8.66 18.31
CA TYR A 422 -13.96 -8.33 16.93
C TYR A 422 -13.91 -9.59 16.05
N TRP A 423 -13.25 -10.66 16.51
CA TRP A 423 -13.10 -11.91 15.78
C TRP A 423 -14.42 -12.66 15.58
N SER A 424 -15.27 -12.74 16.61
CA SER A 424 -16.59 -13.37 16.51
C SER A 424 -17.52 -12.65 15.53
N LYS A 425 -17.35 -11.33 15.32
CA LYS A 425 -18.11 -10.59 14.29
C LYS A 425 -17.60 -10.87 12.89
N ALA A 426 -16.30 -11.12 12.74
CA ALA A 426 -15.67 -11.42 11.46
C ALA A 426 -15.88 -12.88 11.03
N ASN A 427 -15.94 -13.81 11.99
CA ASN A 427 -16.14 -15.24 11.78
C ASN A 427 -17.10 -15.77 12.87
N ASP A 428 -18.40 -15.69 12.61
CA ASP A 428 -19.46 -16.03 13.57
C ASP A 428 -19.59 -17.54 13.88
N TRP A 429 -18.98 -18.38 13.05
CA TRP A 429 -18.90 -19.84 13.22
C TRP A 429 -17.70 -20.32 14.05
N VAL A 430 -16.82 -19.41 14.49
CA VAL A 430 -15.60 -19.72 15.26
C VAL A 430 -15.71 -19.15 16.66
N GLU A 431 -15.41 -19.97 17.68
CA GLU A 431 -15.28 -19.50 19.06
C GLU A 431 -13.82 -19.10 19.35
N PRO A 432 -13.51 -17.81 19.60
CA PRO A 432 -12.14 -17.36 19.83
C PRO A 432 -11.60 -17.80 21.21
N GLU A 433 -10.57 -18.64 21.21
CA GLU A 433 -9.91 -19.10 22.43
C GLU A 433 -8.81 -18.14 22.88
N THR A 434 -7.85 -17.88 22.00
CA THR A 434 -6.73 -16.97 22.26
C THR A 434 -6.72 -15.85 21.24
N VAL A 435 -6.32 -14.66 21.69
CA VAL A 435 -6.18 -13.48 20.84
C VAL A 435 -4.87 -12.78 21.21
N ALA A 436 -4.24 -12.17 20.23
CA ALA A 436 -3.09 -11.31 20.46
C ALA A 436 -3.05 -10.17 19.44
N TRP A 437 -2.24 -9.17 19.73
CA TRP A 437 -1.96 -8.09 18.80
C TRP A 437 -0.52 -7.60 18.95
N THR A 438 0.05 -7.14 17.84
CA THR A 438 1.36 -6.49 17.80
C THR A 438 1.29 -5.25 16.90
N TYR A 439 2.13 -4.26 17.18
CA TYR A 439 2.24 -3.05 16.38
C TYR A 439 3.71 -2.81 16.02
N ASP A 440 3.96 -2.70 14.71
CA ASP A 440 5.22 -2.30 14.14
C ASP A 440 5.17 -0.80 13.83
N ALA A 441 5.90 -0.02 14.62
CA ALA A 441 5.92 1.44 14.50
C ALA A 441 6.65 1.93 13.24
N VAL A 442 7.66 1.20 12.76
CA VAL A 442 8.41 1.58 11.55
C VAL A 442 7.55 1.34 10.31
N ARG A 443 6.87 0.20 10.25
CA ARG A 443 6.00 -0.19 9.13
C ARG A 443 4.59 0.39 9.23
N LYS A 444 4.24 1.08 10.33
CA LYS A 444 2.87 1.50 10.67
C LYS A 444 1.86 0.37 10.46
N GLN A 445 2.20 -0.82 10.96
CA GLN A 445 1.45 -2.03 10.72
C GLN A 445 1.00 -2.65 12.04
N MET A 446 -0.26 -3.05 12.10
CA MET A 446 -0.83 -3.80 13.21
C MET A 446 -1.15 -5.21 12.74
N LEU A 447 -0.73 -6.21 13.51
CA LEU A 447 -1.11 -7.60 13.31
C LEU A 447 -1.99 -8.02 14.47
N LEU A 448 -3.22 -8.45 14.16
CA LEU A 448 -4.14 -9.10 15.08
C LEU A 448 -4.13 -10.59 14.80
N THR A 449 -4.10 -11.42 15.83
CA THR A 449 -4.15 -12.89 15.69
C THR A 449 -5.24 -13.50 16.57
N MET A 450 -5.78 -14.62 16.14
CA MET A 450 -6.73 -15.43 16.90
C MET A 450 -6.48 -16.92 16.65
N THR A 451 -6.60 -17.71 17.71
CA THR A 451 -6.82 -19.16 17.60
C THR A 451 -8.17 -19.51 18.20
N GLY A 452 -8.82 -20.52 17.67
CA GLY A 452 -10.07 -21.03 18.19
C GLY A 452 -10.47 -22.33 17.52
N GLU A 453 -11.70 -22.76 17.80
CA GLU A 453 -12.31 -23.93 17.19
C GLU A 453 -13.67 -23.56 16.60
N GLY A 454 -14.05 -24.21 15.51
CA GLY A 454 -15.32 -24.00 14.84
C GLY A 454 -15.80 -25.26 14.13
N GLU A 455 -17.11 -25.48 14.11
CA GLU A 455 -17.72 -26.60 13.38
C GLU A 455 -17.92 -26.21 11.92
N LEU A 456 -17.45 -27.07 11.00
CA LEU A 456 -17.69 -26.90 9.57
C LEU A 456 -19.04 -27.54 9.20
N ASP A 457 -19.85 -26.80 8.44
CA ASP A 457 -21.13 -27.27 7.93
C ASP A 457 -20.94 -28.19 6.72
N TRP A 458 -20.63 -29.46 6.97
CA TRP A 458 -20.44 -30.48 5.93
C TRP A 458 -21.77 -30.93 5.33
N GLU A 459 -21.98 -30.68 4.04
CA GLU A 459 -23.03 -31.31 3.26
C GLU A 459 -22.61 -32.72 2.79
N GLY A 460 -23.58 -33.63 2.62
CA GLY A 460 -23.34 -35.00 2.16
C GLY A 460 -22.90 -35.97 3.25
N ASP A 461 -22.53 -37.19 2.86
CA ASP A 461 -22.17 -38.27 3.79
C ASP A 461 -21.06 -39.19 3.24
N ALA A 462 -20.76 -40.28 3.95
CA ALA A 462 -19.72 -41.23 3.55
C ALA A 462 -20.05 -42.02 2.26
N THR A 463 -21.31 -42.01 1.81
CA THR A 463 -21.80 -42.74 0.63
C THR A 463 -21.71 -41.87 -0.63
N ASP A 464 -22.15 -40.61 -0.53
CA ASP A 464 -22.26 -39.70 -1.66
C ASP A 464 -21.09 -38.70 -1.76
N GLY A 465 -20.22 -38.70 -0.74
CA GLY A 465 -19.09 -37.78 -0.62
C GLY A 465 -19.51 -36.50 0.11
N ARG A 466 -18.54 -35.86 0.75
CA ARG A 466 -18.78 -34.63 1.54
C ARG A 466 -18.32 -33.38 0.82
N ALA A 467 -18.97 -32.27 1.12
CA ALA A 467 -18.67 -30.98 0.50
C ALA A 467 -19.09 -29.81 1.41
N PHE A 468 -18.44 -28.65 1.27
CA PHE A 468 -18.83 -27.43 1.97
C PHE A 468 -18.32 -26.19 1.22
N ASP A 469 -18.95 -25.06 1.50
CA ASP A 469 -18.60 -23.77 0.93
C ASP A 469 -17.36 -23.18 1.63
N ILE A 470 -16.39 -22.73 0.83
CA ILE A 470 -15.13 -22.21 1.35
C ILE A 470 -15.38 -20.85 2.02
N PRO A 471 -15.13 -20.71 3.34
CA PRO A 471 -15.36 -19.46 4.04
C PRO A 471 -14.53 -18.32 3.44
N SER A 472 -15.14 -17.14 3.38
CA SER A 472 -14.49 -15.91 2.88
C SER A 472 -13.97 -15.99 1.44
N ALA A 473 -14.50 -16.90 0.62
CA ALA A 473 -14.06 -17.13 -0.77
C ALA A 473 -15.02 -16.57 -1.85
N GLY A 474 -15.76 -15.50 -1.52
CA GLY A 474 -16.74 -14.84 -2.40
C GLY A 474 -16.70 -13.31 -2.33
N PHE A 475 -17.08 -12.65 -3.43
CA PHE A 475 -17.19 -11.19 -3.52
C PHE A 475 -18.65 -10.75 -3.43
N SER A 476 -18.93 -9.78 -2.56
CA SER A 476 -20.20 -9.06 -2.67
C SER A 476 -20.25 -8.29 -4.00
N PRO A 477 -21.30 -8.43 -4.83
CA PRO A 477 -21.44 -7.63 -6.03
C PRO A 477 -21.49 -6.14 -5.64
N PRO A 478 -20.87 -5.23 -6.43
CA PRO A 478 -20.97 -3.82 -6.15
C PRO A 478 -22.44 -3.36 -6.21
N SER A 479 -22.79 -2.38 -5.37
CA SER A 479 -24.12 -1.76 -5.44
C SER A 479 -24.33 -1.10 -6.81
N PRO A 480 -25.54 -1.19 -7.39
CA PRO A 480 -25.82 -0.58 -8.68
C PRO A 480 -25.77 0.94 -8.59
N TYR A 481 -25.06 1.56 -9.54
CA TYR A 481 -24.98 3.01 -9.68
C TYR A 481 -26.25 3.56 -10.33
N LYS A 482 -27.28 3.85 -9.53
CA LYS A 482 -28.58 4.37 -10.00
C LYS A 482 -29.00 5.59 -9.18
N ARG A 483 -29.38 6.66 -9.88
CA ARG A 483 -29.99 7.86 -9.29
C ARG A 483 -31.47 7.97 -9.67
N PRO A 484 -32.30 8.60 -8.82
CA PRO A 484 -33.61 9.11 -9.23
C PRO A 484 -33.50 10.00 -10.49
N LYS A 485 -34.53 10.00 -11.34
CA LYS A 485 -34.50 10.65 -12.67
C LYS A 485 -34.37 12.18 -12.59
N GLU A 486 -34.83 12.75 -11.49
CA GLU A 486 -34.78 14.17 -11.19
C GLU A 486 -33.38 14.68 -10.83
N GLN A 487 -32.46 13.77 -10.50
CA GLN A 487 -31.05 14.09 -10.23
C GLN A 487 -30.23 14.14 -11.52
N ASP A 488 -29.06 14.76 -11.45
CA ASP A 488 -28.12 14.82 -12.58
C ASP A 488 -27.63 13.41 -13.00
N GLN A 489 -28.10 12.98 -14.17
CA GLN A 489 -27.77 11.69 -14.76
C GLN A 489 -26.41 11.68 -15.48
N THR A 490 -25.76 12.84 -15.61
CA THR A 490 -24.46 13.00 -16.28
C THR A 490 -23.29 13.08 -15.31
N ALA A 491 -23.55 13.38 -14.03
CA ALA A 491 -22.52 13.41 -13.01
C ALA A 491 -21.85 12.02 -12.84
N PRO A 492 -20.53 11.97 -12.64
CA PRO A 492 -19.82 10.73 -12.32
C PRO A 492 -20.22 10.22 -10.92
N TRP A 493 -19.78 9.01 -10.60
CA TRP A 493 -19.93 8.38 -9.29
C TRP A 493 -18.58 8.31 -8.59
N LEU A 494 -18.52 8.75 -7.33
CA LEU A 494 -17.38 8.50 -6.46
C LEU A 494 -17.25 7.00 -6.19
N THR A 495 -16.02 6.52 -6.18
CA THR A 495 -15.67 5.19 -5.71
C THR A 495 -15.13 5.30 -4.28
N GLU A 496 -14.83 4.15 -3.67
CA GLU A 496 -14.14 4.09 -2.38
C GLU A 496 -12.62 4.20 -2.54
N PHE A 497 -12.13 4.86 -3.59
CA PHE A 497 -10.70 5.04 -3.80
C PHE A 497 -10.08 5.93 -2.71
N PRO A 498 -8.82 5.69 -2.30
CA PRO A 498 -7.98 4.54 -2.61
C PRO A 498 -8.18 3.38 -1.63
N ILE A 499 -8.63 2.21 -2.10
CA ILE A 499 -8.74 0.99 -1.28
C ILE A 499 -8.02 -0.18 -1.93
N TYR A 500 -7.25 -0.90 -1.13
CA TYR A 500 -6.74 -2.23 -1.46
C TYR A 500 -6.90 -3.18 -0.27
N ARG A 501 -7.71 -4.23 -0.46
CA ARG A 501 -7.95 -5.28 0.54
C ARG A 501 -7.66 -6.66 0.00
N ARG A 502 -7.32 -7.56 0.91
CA ARG A 502 -6.90 -8.90 0.58
C ARG A 502 -7.40 -9.92 1.61
N TRP A 503 -7.79 -11.08 1.10
CA TRP A 503 -8.25 -12.23 1.88
C TRP A 503 -7.57 -13.50 1.39
N THR A 504 -7.20 -14.38 2.30
CA THR A 504 -6.67 -15.70 1.98
C THR A 504 -7.24 -16.73 2.94
N THR A 505 -7.83 -17.79 2.39
CA THR A 505 -8.33 -18.92 3.15
C THR A 505 -7.50 -20.15 2.80
N LEU A 506 -6.97 -20.82 3.83
CA LEU A 506 -6.31 -22.10 3.72
C LEU A 506 -7.13 -23.15 4.46
N ILE A 507 -7.36 -24.30 3.82
CA ILE A 507 -8.08 -25.41 4.45
C ILE A 507 -7.28 -26.69 4.28
N ARG A 508 -6.83 -27.26 5.39
CA ARG A 508 -6.28 -28.62 5.42
C ARG A 508 -7.43 -29.59 5.54
N LEU A 509 -7.59 -30.42 4.52
CA LEU A 509 -8.71 -31.33 4.40
C LEU A 509 -8.46 -32.65 5.12
N PRO A 510 -9.53 -33.37 5.51
CA PRO A 510 -9.43 -34.77 5.91
C PRO A 510 -8.68 -35.60 4.87
N PRO A 511 -7.89 -36.60 5.29
CA PRO A 511 -7.13 -37.45 4.38
C PRO A 511 -8.04 -38.19 3.39
N GLU A 512 -7.53 -38.42 2.19
CA GLU A 512 -8.22 -39.20 1.15
C GLU A 512 -8.21 -40.69 1.50
N THR A 513 -9.39 -41.30 1.73
CA THR A 513 -9.55 -42.73 2.02
C THR A 513 -10.56 -43.38 1.07
N ASP A 514 -10.52 -44.71 0.94
CA ASP A 514 -11.56 -45.52 0.29
C ASP A 514 -11.93 -45.13 -1.16
N GLY A 515 -10.98 -44.53 -1.88
CA GLY A 515 -11.13 -44.07 -3.26
C GLY A 515 -11.74 -42.67 -3.41
N TRP A 516 -12.04 -41.99 -2.31
CA TRP A 516 -12.44 -40.58 -2.30
C TRP A 516 -11.24 -39.67 -2.52
N LYS A 517 -11.44 -38.68 -3.39
CA LYS A 517 -10.49 -37.62 -3.73
C LYS A 517 -11.13 -36.27 -3.53
N TRP A 518 -10.31 -35.27 -3.21
CA TRP A 518 -10.78 -33.90 -3.11
C TRP A 518 -10.70 -33.18 -4.46
N SER A 519 -11.73 -32.40 -4.75
CA SER A 519 -11.73 -31.43 -5.85
C SER A 519 -12.45 -30.17 -5.38
N PHE A 520 -12.34 -29.10 -6.16
CA PHE A 520 -12.95 -27.83 -5.83
C PHE A 520 -13.59 -27.18 -7.06
N MET A 521 -14.59 -26.36 -6.80
CA MET A 521 -15.23 -25.46 -7.75
C MET A 521 -14.98 -24.04 -7.28
N ALA A 522 -13.93 -23.41 -7.79
CA ALA A 522 -13.64 -22.01 -7.54
C ALA A 522 -13.07 -21.40 -8.82
N SER A 523 -13.97 -20.83 -9.64
CA SER A 523 -13.55 -20.19 -10.89
C SER A 523 -12.60 -19.03 -10.58
N PRO A 524 -11.47 -18.90 -11.30
CA PRO A 524 -10.65 -17.71 -11.20
C PRO A 524 -11.50 -16.49 -11.59
N VAL A 525 -11.29 -15.39 -10.88
CA VAL A 525 -11.90 -14.09 -11.20
C VAL A 525 -10.76 -13.16 -11.52
N ASP A 526 -10.83 -12.49 -12.66
CA ASP A 526 -9.95 -11.39 -13.04
C ASP A 526 -10.81 -10.39 -13.79
N ASP A 527 -11.63 -9.67 -13.03
CA ASP A 527 -12.63 -8.76 -13.55
C ASP A 527 -12.37 -7.34 -13.04
N ARG A 528 -12.46 -6.37 -13.96
CA ARG A 528 -12.45 -4.94 -13.62
C ARG A 528 -13.83 -4.33 -13.90
N LEU A 529 -14.49 -3.88 -12.84
CA LEU A 529 -15.82 -3.27 -12.88
C LEU A 529 -15.77 -1.89 -12.21
N GLY A 530 -16.04 -0.84 -12.99
CA GLY A 530 -16.18 0.52 -12.46
C GLY A 530 -14.93 0.98 -11.69
N GLY A 531 -13.75 0.84 -12.30
CA GLY A 531 -12.49 1.22 -11.65
C GLY A 531 -12.02 0.27 -10.53
N THR A 532 -12.82 -0.73 -10.13
CA THR A 532 -12.46 -1.72 -9.10
C THR A 532 -12.06 -3.04 -9.75
N ALA A 533 -10.88 -3.55 -9.42
CA ALA A 533 -10.47 -4.91 -9.76
C ALA A 533 -10.90 -5.90 -8.69
N TYR A 534 -11.42 -7.03 -9.14
CA TYR A 534 -11.78 -8.20 -8.39
C TYR A 534 -10.90 -9.34 -8.89
N TRP A 535 -10.01 -9.82 -8.04
CA TRP A 535 -9.10 -10.90 -8.39
C TRP A 535 -9.27 -12.06 -7.43
N ARG A 536 -9.46 -13.28 -7.96
CA ARG A 536 -9.54 -14.51 -7.18
C ARG A 536 -8.74 -15.60 -7.88
N GLN A 537 -7.91 -16.28 -7.13
CA GLN A 537 -7.28 -17.54 -7.53
C GLN A 537 -7.52 -18.60 -6.47
N ALA A 538 -7.62 -19.85 -6.92
CA ALA A 538 -7.84 -20.99 -6.08
C ALA A 538 -7.06 -22.20 -6.60
N ASP A 539 -6.52 -23.00 -5.69
CA ASP A 539 -5.81 -24.24 -5.98
C ASP A 539 -5.96 -25.24 -4.84
N LEU A 540 -5.77 -26.51 -5.17
CA LEU A 540 -5.76 -27.62 -4.23
C LEU A 540 -4.47 -28.41 -4.44
N GLU A 541 -3.56 -28.30 -3.48
CA GLU A 541 -2.29 -28.99 -3.51
C GLU A 541 -2.11 -29.85 -2.27
N ARG A 542 -1.95 -31.17 -2.46
CA ARG A 542 -1.64 -32.14 -1.40
C ARG A 542 -2.60 -32.06 -0.19
N GLY A 543 -3.91 -32.03 -0.48
CA GLY A 543 -4.97 -31.97 0.54
C GLY A 543 -5.10 -30.61 1.24
N VAL A 544 -4.48 -29.55 0.71
CA VAL A 544 -4.65 -28.18 1.20
C VAL A 544 -5.30 -27.34 0.11
N MET A 545 -6.52 -26.88 0.39
CA MET A 545 -7.21 -25.91 -0.44
C MET A 545 -6.73 -24.51 -0.10
N ARG A 546 -6.41 -23.70 -1.11
CA ARG A 546 -6.10 -22.28 -0.96
C ARG A 546 -7.02 -21.46 -1.84
N THR A 547 -7.56 -20.38 -1.28
CA THR A 547 -8.16 -19.30 -2.05
C THR A 547 -7.48 -18.00 -1.68
N THR A 548 -7.10 -17.20 -2.68
CA THR A 548 -6.59 -15.85 -2.49
C THR A 548 -7.48 -14.91 -3.28
N MET A 549 -7.93 -13.85 -2.62
CA MET A 549 -8.84 -12.88 -3.19
C MET A 549 -8.40 -11.47 -2.85
N THR A 550 -8.55 -10.56 -3.80
CA THR A 550 -8.33 -9.15 -3.56
C THR A 550 -9.35 -8.26 -4.23
N ARG A 551 -9.48 -7.08 -3.63
CA ARG A 551 -10.29 -5.98 -4.14
C ARG A 551 -9.44 -4.73 -4.10
N ARG A 552 -9.17 -4.16 -5.27
CA ARG A 552 -8.38 -2.93 -5.40
C ARG A 552 -9.10 -1.91 -6.26
N VAL A 553 -9.28 -0.70 -5.72
CA VAL A 553 -9.92 0.42 -6.40
C VAL A 553 -8.82 1.27 -7.05
N TYR A 554 -8.87 1.41 -8.37
CA TYR A 554 -7.85 2.10 -9.17
C TYR A 554 -8.24 3.51 -9.59
N GLU A 555 -9.54 3.77 -9.69
CA GLU A 555 -10.07 5.04 -10.16
C GLU A 555 -10.93 5.67 -9.06
N PRO A 556 -10.78 6.97 -8.76
CA PRO A 556 -11.62 7.68 -7.80
C PRO A 556 -13.05 7.88 -8.26
N GLU A 557 -13.30 7.75 -9.57
CA GLU A 557 -14.58 8.03 -10.18
C GLU A 557 -14.94 7.05 -11.29
N VAL A 558 -16.24 6.85 -11.48
CA VAL A 558 -16.83 6.12 -12.60
C VAL A 558 -17.75 7.05 -13.36
N SER A 559 -17.57 7.19 -14.68
CA SER A 559 -18.45 8.04 -15.51
C SER A 559 -19.90 7.51 -15.52
N ALA A 560 -20.86 8.39 -15.86
CA ALA A 560 -22.26 7.99 -15.99
C ALA A 560 -22.46 6.90 -17.07
N GLU A 561 -21.67 6.92 -18.12
CA GLU A 561 -21.63 5.93 -19.19
C GLU A 561 -21.12 4.58 -18.68
N GLU A 562 -19.99 4.56 -17.99
CA GLU A 562 -19.43 3.35 -17.38
C GLU A 562 -20.37 2.76 -16.32
N ALA A 563 -21.02 3.60 -15.52
CA ALA A 563 -22.03 3.17 -14.56
C ALA A 563 -23.19 2.43 -15.23
N LYS A 564 -23.69 2.91 -16.38
CA LYS A 564 -24.72 2.21 -17.17
C LYS A 564 -24.22 0.86 -17.69
N LEU A 565 -22.97 0.78 -18.15
CA LEU A 565 -22.36 -0.46 -18.61
C LEU A 565 -22.16 -1.46 -17.46
N LEU A 566 -21.66 -0.99 -16.32
CA LEU A 566 -21.50 -1.77 -15.09
C LEU A 566 -22.84 -2.35 -14.62
N ASN A 567 -23.89 -1.54 -14.56
CA ASN A 567 -25.22 -1.98 -14.13
C ASN A 567 -25.79 -3.10 -15.02
N LYS A 568 -25.41 -3.17 -16.30
CA LYS A 568 -25.79 -4.27 -17.20
C LYS A 568 -24.98 -5.54 -16.96
N LYS A 569 -23.75 -5.41 -16.44
CA LYS A 569 -22.87 -6.53 -16.10
C LYS A 569 -23.18 -7.11 -14.71
N LEU A 570 -23.65 -6.29 -13.76
CA LEU A 570 -23.93 -6.71 -12.37
C LEU A 570 -24.78 -8.00 -12.25
N PRO A 571 -25.88 -8.20 -13.00
CA PRO A 571 -26.67 -9.44 -12.89
C PRO A 571 -25.90 -10.70 -13.32
N LYS A 572 -24.79 -10.55 -14.05
CA LYS A 572 -23.90 -11.63 -14.49
C LYS A 572 -22.62 -11.72 -13.67
N PHE A 573 -22.45 -10.88 -12.64
CA PHE A 573 -21.29 -10.93 -11.77
C PHE A 573 -21.29 -12.30 -11.07
N ASP A 574 -20.34 -13.15 -11.45
CA ASP A 574 -20.26 -14.52 -10.98
C ASP A 574 -19.64 -14.53 -9.58
N ASN A 575 -20.50 -14.45 -8.56
CA ASN A 575 -20.14 -14.77 -7.18
C ASN A 575 -20.52 -16.21 -6.82
N LYS A 576 -20.48 -17.17 -7.77
CA LYS A 576 -20.70 -18.58 -7.41
C LYS A 576 -19.79 -18.95 -6.27
N VAL A 577 -20.40 -19.59 -5.29
CA VAL A 577 -19.76 -19.95 -4.04
C VAL A 577 -18.60 -20.89 -4.37
N SER A 578 -17.41 -20.49 -3.93
CA SER A 578 -16.25 -21.36 -4.05
C SER A 578 -16.50 -22.55 -3.13
N ARG A 579 -16.54 -23.75 -3.68
CA ARG A 579 -16.92 -24.96 -2.93
C ARG A 579 -15.85 -26.02 -3.06
N ILE A 580 -15.67 -26.81 -2.01
CA ILE A 580 -14.86 -28.01 -2.07
C ILE A 580 -15.73 -29.25 -1.87
N PHE A 581 -15.39 -30.35 -2.55
CA PHE A 581 -16.19 -31.56 -2.57
C PHE A 581 -15.34 -32.81 -2.80
N GLN A 582 -15.82 -33.94 -2.29
CA GLN A 582 -15.25 -35.25 -2.59
C GLN A 582 -15.84 -35.83 -3.88
N TYR A 583 -15.01 -36.56 -4.62
CA TYR A 583 -15.43 -37.40 -5.74
C TYR A 583 -14.67 -38.73 -5.71
N ARG A 584 -15.21 -39.77 -6.34
CA ARG A 584 -14.57 -41.10 -6.37
C ARG A 584 -13.66 -41.22 -7.59
N ALA A 585 -12.36 -41.45 -7.40
CA ALA A 585 -11.43 -41.63 -8.51
C ALA A 585 -11.54 -43.03 -9.14
N ALA A 586 -11.46 -43.10 -10.47
CA ALA A 586 -11.33 -44.36 -11.20
C ALA A 586 -9.89 -44.92 -11.07
N ALA A 587 -9.71 -46.23 -11.26
CA ALA A 587 -8.42 -46.93 -11.13
C ALA A 587 -7.32 -46.35 -12.06
N GLU A 588 -6.06 -46.38 -11.58
CA GLU A 588 -4.88 -45.77 -12.23
C GLU A 588 -4.73 -46.12 -13.72
N GLY A 589 -4.51 -45.10 -14.54
CA GLY A 589 -4.43 -45.18 -16.01
C GLY A 589 -5.33 -44.19 -16.75
N ALA A 590 -6.18 -43.46 -16.03
CA ALA A 590 -7.07 -42.44 -16.57
C ALA A 590 -6.52 -41.01 -16.41
N ASP A 591 -5.27 -40.75 -16.82
CA ASP A 591 -4.78 -39.38 -17.03
C ASP A 591 -4.53 -39.15 -18.52
N LYS A 592 -5.63 -38.92 -19.24
CA LYS A 592 -5.65 -38.24 -20.53
C LYS A 592 -6.85 -37.27 -20.58
N PRO A 593 -6.72 -36.03 -20.08
CA PRO A 593 -7.67 -35.00 -20.51
C PRO A 593 -7.02 -33.90 -21.37
N ALA A 594 -5.84 -33.37 -21.02
CA ALA A 594 -5.38 -32.10 -21.62
C ALA A 594 -4.86 -32.19 -23.07
N GLU A 595 -3.99 -33.16 -23.42
CA GLU A 595 -3.44 -33.26 -24.79
C GLU A 595 -4.45 -33.77 -25.83
N GLU A 596 -5.41 -34.62 -25.43
CA GLU A 596 -6.39 -35.21 -26.35
C GLU A 596 -7.60 -34.29 -26.59
N THR A 597 -7.93 -33.40 -25.65
CA THR A 597 -9.01 -32.41 -25.82
C THR A 597 -8.53 -31.09 -26.43
N ALA A 598 -7.22 -30.81 -26.41
CA ALA A 598 -6.64 -29.61 -27.03
C ALA A 598 -6.75 -29.65 -28.56
N GLN A 599 -7.79 -28.98 -29.08
CA GLN A 599 -7.96 -28.81 -30.53
C GLN A 599 -7.09 -27.68 -31.10
N ASP A 600 -6.69 -26.71 -30.27
CA ASP A 600 -5.90 -25.54 -30.66
C ASP A 600 -4.37 -25.85 -30.67
N PRO A 601 -3.66 -25.63 -31.80
CA PRO A 601 -2.21 -25.68 -31.88
C PRO A 601 -1.46 -24.89 -30.80
N ALA A 602 -1.98 -23.75 -30.35
CA ALA A 602 -1.35 -22.92 -29.31
C ALA A 602 -1.32 -23.62 -27.94
N ASN A 603 -2.42 -24.28 -27.57
CA ASN A 603 -2.52 -25.05 -26.33
C ASN A 603 -1.54 -26.24 -26.33
N LEU A 604 -1.39 -26.91 -27.49
CA LEU A 604 -0.41 -27.98 -27.66
C LEU A 604 1.04 -27.48 -27.52
N VAL A 605 1.34 -26.27 -28.01
CA VAL A 605 2.65 -25.64 -27.79
C VAL A 605 2.87 -25.31 -26.32
N GLY A 606 1.85 -24.80 -25.62
CA GLY A 606 1.94 -24.55 -24.17
C GLY A 606 2.23 -25.83 -23.36
N ILE A 607 1.52 -26.92 -23.66
CA ILE A 607 1.76 -28.24 -23.06
C ILE A 607 3.17 -28.75 -23.38
N GLY A 608 3.59 -28.63 -24.64
CA GLY A 608 4.92 -29.06 -25.06
C GLY A 608 6.04 -28.24 -24.42
N ALA A 609 5.85 -26.93 -24.25
CA ALA A 609 6.80 -26.08 -23.52
C ALA A 609 6.92 -26.50 -22.05
N TYR A 610 5.82 -26.86 -21.40
CA TYR A 610 5.85 -27.43 -20.05
C TYR A 610 6.63 -28.76 -19.99
N TYR A 611 6.44 -29.67 -20.97
CA TYR A 611 7.23 -30.89 -21.02
C TYR A 611 8.71 -30.64 -21.27
N GLN A 612 9.03 -29.63 -22.07
CA GLN A 612 10.41 -29.23 -22.34
C GLN A 612 11.09 -28.73 -21.05
N THR A 613 10.41 -27.90 -20.25
CA THR A 613 10.98 -27.36 -19.01
C THR A 613 11.06 -28.40 -17.89
N THR A 614 10.16 -29.40 -17.90
CA THR A 614 10.17 -30.51 -16.92
C THR A 614 11.04 -31.71 -17.33
N GLY A 615 11.93 -31.53 -18.31
CA GLY A 615 12.93 -32.53 -18.70
C GLY A 615 12.38 -33.72 -19.50
N LYS A 616 11.26 -33.54 -20.21
CA LYS A 616 10.59 -34.56 -21.02
C LYS A 616 10.57 -34.17 -22.52
N PRO A 617 11.74 -34.03 -23.19
CA PRO A 617 11.82 -33.49 -24.56
C PRO A 617 11.11 -34.36 -25.60
N GLU A 618 11.02 -35.68 -25.39
CA GLU A 618 10.27 -36.60 -26.26
C GLU A 618 8.76 -36.26 -26.28
N LYS A 619 8.19 -35.89 -25.12
CA LYS A 619 6.78 -35.46 -25.02
C LYS A 619 6.58 -34.07 -25.59
N ALA A 620 7.54 -33.17 -25.39
CA ALA A 620 7.54 -31.84 -26.00
C ALA A 620 7.55 -31.92 -27.54
N LEU A 621 8.38 -32.81 -28.10
CA LEU A 621 8.43 -33.10 -29.53
C LEU A 621 7.09 -33.63 -30.04
N ALA A 622 6.50 -34.61 -29.34
CA ALA A 622 5.20 -35.17 -29.70
C ALA A 622 4.08 -34.10 -29.70
N ALA A 623 4.07 -33.21 -28.71
CA ALA A 623 3.11 -32.10 -28.64
C ALA A 623 3.31 -31.09 -29.79
N ALA A 624 4.58 -30.77 -30.12
CA ALA A 624 4.90 -29.90 -31.25
C ALA A 624 4.51 -30.52 -32.60
N ASP A 625 4.73 -31.83 -32.78
CA ASP A 625 4.31 -32.55 -33.97
C ASP A 625 2.78 -32.58 -34.14
N LYS A 626 2.04 -32.78 -33.04
CA LYS A 626 0.58 -32.67 -33.03
C LYS A 626 0.12 -31.25 -33.40
N ALA A 627 0.78 -30.21 -32.87
CA ALA A 627 0.47 -28.82 -33.20
C ALA A 627 0.71 -28.52 -34.68
N LEU A 628 1.83 -28.99 -35.25
CA LEU A 628 2.16 -28.81 -36.66
C LEU A 628 1.30 -29.65 -37.62
N ALA A 629 0.83 -30.81 -37.19
CA ALA A 629 -0.13 -31.60 -37.96
C ALA A 629 -1.48 -30.87 -38.10
N LYS A 630 -1.86 -30.08 -37.09
CA LYS A 630 -3.08 -29.26 -37.10
C LYS A 630 -2.88 -27.93 -37.83
N SER A 631 -1.73 -27.29 -37.64
CA SER A 631 -1.37 -26.02 -38.28
C SER A 631 0.06 -26.07 -38.83
N PRO A 632 0.24 -26.55 -40.07
CA PRO A 632 1.54 -26.57 -40.72
C PRO A 632 2.13 -25.16 -40.83
N GLY A 633 3.35 -24.97 -40.34
CA GLY A 633 4.01 -23.66 -40.36
C GLY A 633 3.72 -22.77 -39.14
N PHE A 634 3.00 -23.26 -38.12
CA PHE A 634 2.80 -22.51 -36.88
C PHE A 634 4.14 -22.27 -36.15
N ARG A 635 4.69 -21.05 -36.27
CA ARG A 635 6.03 -20.66 -35.78
C ARG A 635 6.33 -21.12 -34.34
N PRO A 636 5.45 -20.93 -33.34
CA PRO A 636 5.70 -21.42 -31.98
C PRO A 636 5.93 -22.93 -31.90
N ALA A 637 5.21 -23.73 -32.70
CA ALA A 637 5.41 -25.18 -32.75
C ALA A 637 6.69 -25.57 -33.50
N VAL A 638 7.08 -24.82 -34.54
CA VAL A 638 8.38 -25.01 -35.23
C VAL A 638 9.53 -24.72 -34.26
N ARG A 639 9.47 -23.61 -33.51
CA ARG A 639 10.47 -23.24 -32.49
C ARG A 639 10.55 -24.27 -31.37
N LEU A 640 9.40 -24.71 -30.81
CA LEU A 640 9.37 -25.76 -29.79
C LEU A 640 9.96 -27.08 -30.30
N LYS A 641 9.62 -27.49 -31.54
CA LYS A 641 10.17 -28.69 -32.18
C LYS A 641 11.68 -28.58 -32.36
N ALA A 642 12.18 -27.44 -32.82
CA ALA A 642 13.62 -27.20 -32.94
C ALA A 642 14.33 -27.37 -31.60
N LEU A 643 13.79 -26.80 -30.53
CA LEU A 643 14.33 -26.91 -29.17
C LEU A 643 14.30 -28.36 -28.64
N ALA A 644 13.19 -29.06 -28.83
CA ALA A 644 13.04 -30.45 -28.39
C ALA A 644 14.03 -31.39 -29.10
N ILE A 645 14.19 -31.24 -30.43
CA ILE A 645 15.17 -32.01 -31.21
C ILE A 645 16.59 -31.63 -30.79
N ALA A 646 16.90 -30.35 -30.62
CA ALA A 646 18.23 -29.90 -30.24
C ALA A 646 18.65 -30.39 -28.84
N THR A 647 17.68 -30.56 -27.93
CA THR A 647 17.91 -31.10 -26.58
C THR A 647 18.38 -32.55 -26.61
N THR A 648 17.89 -33.36 -27.55
CA THR A 648 18.29 -34.78 -27.69
C THR A 648 19.43 -34.98 -28.69
N SER A 649 19.52 -34.12 -29.72
CA SER A 649 20.56 -34.15 -30.75
C SER A 649 20.77 -32.75 -31.36
N PRO A 650 21.78 -31.99 -30.89
CA PRO A 650 22.06 -30.64 -31.39
C PRO A 650 22.28 -30.57 -32.91
N ALA A 651 22.95 -31.58 -33.49
CA ALA A 651 23.20 -31.63 -34.93
C ALA A 651 21.90 -31.81 -35.76
N LYS A 652 20.96 -32.65 -35.28
CA LYS A 652 19.65 -32.79 -35.93
C LYS A 652 18.79 -31.53 -35.74
N GLY A 653 18.90 -30.90 -34.57
CA GLY A 653 18.26 -29.61 -34.28
C GLY A 653 18.72 -28.53 -35.24
N LEU A 654 20.03 -28.40 -35.45
CA LEU A 654 20.61 -27.42 -36.38
C LEU A 654 20.13 -27.66 -37.83
N ALA A 655 20.16 -28.91 -38.29
CA ALA A 655 19.70 -29.24 -39.64
C ALA A 655 18.20 -28.94 -39.84
N PHE A 656 17.37 -29.16 -38.81
CA PHE A 656 15.96 -28.80 -38.84
C PHE A 656 15.79 -27.27 -38.90
N VAL A 657 16.51 -26.53 -38.07
CA VAL A 657 16.47 -25.06 -38.03
C VAL A 657 16.93 -24.45 -39.35
N ASP A 658 18.04 -24.92 -39.93
CA ASP A 658 18.54 -24.44 -41.23
C ASP A 658 17.54 -24.67 -42.37
N LYS A 659 16.77 -25.75 -42.30
CA LYS A 659 15.70 -26.02 -43.26
C LYS A 659 14.50 -25.10 -43.03
N ALA A 660 14.08 -24.95 -41.77
CA ALA A 660 12.97 -24.09 -41.39
C ALA A 660 13.21 -22.62 -41.78
N LEU A 661 14.40 -22.08 -41.50
CA LEU A 661 14.79 -20.71 -41.82
C LEU A 661 14.87 -20.40 -43.32
N LYS A 662 15.07 -21.42 -44.18
CA LYS A 662 14.96 -21.26 -45.63
C LYS A 662 13.52 -21.09 -46.11
N SER A 663 12.57 -21.56 -45.32
CA SER A 663 11.15 -21.57 -45.66
C SER A 663 10.41 -20.39 -45.02
N ASP A 664 10.90 -19.93 -43.88
CA ASP A 664 10.34 -18.82 -43.12
C ASP A 664 11.45 -18.08 -42.37
N ASP A 665 11.56 -16.76 -42.59
CA ASP A 665 12.56 -15.90 -41.97
C ASP A 665 12.12 -15.50 -40.55
N ASP A 666 12.12 -16.50 -39.66
CA ASP A 666 11.74 -16.38 -38.25
C ASP A 666 12.95 -15.94 -37.39
N PRO A 667 12.97 -14.67 -36.91
CA PRO A 667 14.13 -14.13 -36.22
C PRO A 667 14.35 -14.76 -34.84
N VAL A 668 13.30 -15.22 -34.17
CA VAL A 668 13.42 -15.94 -32.89
C VAL A 668 14.08 -17.30 -33.11
N LEU A 669 13.72 -17.99 -34.20
CA LEU A 669 14.35 -19.26 -34.58
C LEU A 669 15.81 -19.05 -35.02
N ALA A 670 16.12 -17.95 -35.70
CA ALA A 670 17.49 -17.57 -36.05
C ALA A 670 18.35 -17.26 -34.82
N ILE A 671 17.77 -16.64 -33.78
CA ILE A 671 18.42 -16.46 -32.47
C ILE A 671 18.64 -17.82 -31.79
N GLN A 672 17.64 -18.69 -31.73
CA GLN A 672 17.77 -20.05 -31.17
C GLN A 672 18.85 -20.88 -31.87
N ARG A 673 19.00 -20.71 -33.19
CA ARG A 673 20.09 -21.31 -33.98
C ARG A 673 21.46 -21.01 -33.39
N GLY A 674 21.69 -19.78 -32.92
CA GLY A 674 22.93 -19.36 -32.29
C GLY A 674 23.29 -20.21 -31.07
N ARG A 675 22.31 -20.52 -30.22
CA ARG A 675 22.50 -21.42 -29.06
C ARG A 675 22.79 -22.86 -29.48
N ILE A 676 22.13 -23.35 -30.53
CA ILE A 676 22.39 -24.71 -31.04
C ILE A 676 23.82 -24.81 -31.59
N LEU A 677 24.29 -23.79 -32.30
CA LEU A 677 25.68 -23.69 -32.78
C LEU A 677 26.68 -23.69 -31.62
N ALA A 678 26.40 -22.93 -30.56
CA ALA A 678 27.23 -22.93 -29.36
C ALA A 678 27.29 -24.31 -28.68
N GLY A 679 26.16 -25.03 -28.60
CA GLY A 679 26.10 -26.41 -28.12
C GLY A 679 26.89 -27.42 -28.96
N LEU A 680 27.21 -27.08 -30.21
CA LEU A 680 28.08 -27.84 -31.12
C LEU A 680 29.55 -27.38 -31.10
N GLY A 681 29.92 -26.48 -30.17
CA GLY A 681 31.27 -25.92 -30.06
C GLY A 681 31.56 -24.76 -31.02
N GLN A 682 30.56 -24.25 -31.75
CA GLN A 682 30.68 -23.14 -32.69
C GLN A 682 30.19 -21.82 -32.06
N THR A 683 30.70 -21.49 -30.88
CA THR A 683 30.20 -20.39 -30.04
C THR A 683 30.30 -19.03 -30.72
N ASP A 684 31.45 -18.70 -31.34
CA ASP A 684 31.65 -17.39 -31.98
C ASP A 684 30.70 -17.15 -33.16
N ALA A 685 30.52 -18.18 -33.99
CA ALA A 685 29.60 -18.13 -35.13
C ALA A 685 28.14 -18.04 -34.65
N GLY A 686 27.79 -18.75 -33.57
CA GLY A 686 26.47 -18.70 -32.96
C GLY A 686 26.15 -17.32 -32.38
N LEU A 687 27.09 -16.72 -31.65
CA LEU A 687 26.95 -15.37 -31.09
C LEU A 687 26.84 -14.30 -32.16
N ALA A 688 27.72 -14.32 -33.17
CA ALA A 688 27.70 -13.33 -34.25
C ALA A 688 26.38 -13.36 -35.04
N ALA A 689 25.85 -14.56 -35.34
CA ALA A 689 24.57 -14.69 -36.03
C ALA A 689 23.39 -14.20 -35.17
N MET A 690 23.43 -14.49 -33.86
CA MET A 690 22.41 -14.04 -32.91
C MET A 690 22.40 -12.50 -32.77
N GLU A 691 23.58 -11.88 -32.61
CA GLU A 691 23.74 -10.43 -32.52
C GLU A 691 23.34 -9.71 -33.81
N ALA A 692 23.70 -10.25 -34.97
CA ALA A 692 23.29 -9.68 -36.26
C ALA A 692 21.77 -9.73 -36.44
N THR A 693 21.13 -10.84 -36.06
CA THR A 693 19.67 -10.98 -36.10
C THR A 693 19.01 -9.93 -35.19
N PHE A 694 19.46 -9.84 -33.93
CA PHE A 694 18.94 -8.85 -32.98
C PHE A 694 19.15 -7.42 -33.49
N ALA A 695 20.35 -7.06 -33.98
CA ALA A 695 20.63 -5.71 -34.46
C ALA A 695 19.75 -5.30 -35.67
N SER A 696 19.33 -6.25 -36.49
CA SER A 696 18.48 -5.99 -37.66
C SER A 696 16.99 -5.83 -37.33
N ARG A 697 16.54 -6.28 -36.14
CA ARG A 697 15.13 -6.33 -35.72
C ARG A 697 14.97 -6.02 -34.23
N ASP A 698 15.75 -5.06 -33.74
CA ASP A 698 15.77 -4.72 -32.32
C ASP A 698 14.51 -3.95 -31.88
N ASP A 699 13.64 -3.60 -32.82
CA ASP A 699 12.34 -2.97 -32.65
C ASP A 699 11.21 -3.98 -32.39
N GLU A 700 11.46 -5.29 -32.59
CA GLU A 700 10.53 -6.36 -32.29
C GLU A 700 10.73 -6.86 -30.85
N LEU A 701 9.68 -6.77 -30.01
CA LEU A 701 9.73 -7.21 -28.61
C LEU A 701 10.11 -8.69 -28.50
N GLU A 702 9.49 -9.54 -29.34
CA GLU A 702 9.74 -10.99 -29.35
C GLU A 702 11.21 -11.31 -29.66
N VAL A 703 11.86 -10.51 -30.52
CA VAL A 703 13.29 -10.65 -30.87
C VAL A 703 14.17 -10.21 -29.71
N ALA A 704 13.85 -9.08 -29.07
CA ALA A 704 14.59 -8.59 -27.91
C ALA A 704 14.52 -9.57 -26.73
N GLU A 705 13.34 -10.14 -26.47
CA GLU A 705 13.13 -11.16 -25.44
C GLU A 705 13.87 -12.46 -25.76
N ALA A 706 13.75 -12.96 -27.00
CA ALA A 706 14.46 -14.16 -27.43
C ALA A 706 15.98 -14.00 -27.36
N PHE A 707 16.50 -12.83 -27.74
CA PHE A 707 17.92 -12.51 -27.64
C PHE A 707 18.39 -12.54 -26.19
N ALA A 708 17.63 -11.89 -25.29
CA ALA A 708 17.92 -11.87 -23.86
C ALA A 708 17.95 -13.28 -23.26
N ASP A 709 16.91 -14.08 -23.50
CA ASP A 709 16.79 -15.46 -23.00
C ASP A 709 17.90 -16.37 -23.52
N THR A 710 18.23 -16.24 -24.81
CA THR A 710 19.24 -17.08 -25.44
C THR A 710 20.64 -16.72 -24.96
N ALA A 711 20.96 -15.43 -24.87
CA ALA A 711 22.23 -14.96 -24.31
C ALA A 711 22.38 -15.36 -22.83
N GLN A 712 21.32 -15.27 -22.03
CA GLN A 712 21.32 -15.70 -20.64
C GLN A 712 21.58 -17.21 -20.53
N ALA A 713 20.90 -18.03 -21.35
CA ALA A 713 21.13 -19.47 -21.39
C ALA A 713 22.55 -19.86 -21.83
N MET A 714 23.26 -18.97 -22.53
CA MET A 714 24.66 -19.13 -22.91
C MET A 714 25.64 -18.56 -21.88
N GLY A 715 25.16 -18.03 -20.74
CA GLY A 715 26.00 -17.41 -19.71
C GLY A 715 26.57 -16.04 -20.11
N ARG A 716 26.03 -15.39 -21.15
CA ARG A 716 26.46 -14.08 -21.64
C ARG A 716 25.59 -12.98 -21.06
N SER A 717 25.82 -12.65 -19.79
CA SER A 717 25.01 -11.67 -19.04
C SER A 717 25.02 -10.28 -19.71
N ASP A 718 26.13 -9.86 -20.32
CA ASP A 718 26.28 -8.59 -21.03
C ASP A 718 25.30 -8.44 -22.20
N LEU A 719 25.24 -9.47 -23.06
CA LEU A 719 24.31 -9.52 -24.19
C LEU A 719 22.87 -9.71 -23.72
N ALA A 720 22.66 -10.52 -22.68
CA ALA A 720 21.34 -10.72 -22.09
C ALA A 720 20.74 -9.39 -21.58
N LEU A 721 21.55 -8.57 -20.90
CA LEU A 721 21.14 -7.26 -20.41
C LEU A 721 20.75 -6.32 -21.56
N LYS A 722 21.54 -6.29 -22.65
CA LYS A 722 21.23 -5.50 -23.85
C LYS A 722 19.86 -5.85 -24.44
N GLY A 723 19.53 -7.14 -24.55
CA GLY A 723 18.22 -7.60 -25.00
C GLY A 723 17.10 -7.20 -24.04
N ALA A 724 17.32 -7.38 -22.73
CA ALA A 724 16.34 -7.04 -21.71
C ALA A 724 16.07 -5.52 -21.63
N GLU A 725 17.10 -4.68 -21.76
CA GLU A 725 16.96 -3.23 -21.86
C GLU A 725 16.12 -2.80 -23.06
N ARG A 726 16.33 -3.44 -24.21
CA ARG A 726 15.54 -3.17 -25.41
C ARG A 726 14.09 -3.62 -25.24
N ALA A 727 13.86 -4.79 -24.65
CA ALA A 727 12.52 -5.31 -24.36
C ALA A 727 11.74 -4.35 -23.43
N VAL A 728 12.34 -3.88 -22.34
CA VAL A 728 11.71 -2.89 -21.43
C VAL A 728 11.47 -1.56 -22.14
N LYS A 729 12.35 -1.13 -23.05
CA LYS A 729 12.12 0.09 -23.84
C LYS A 729 10.93 -0.03 -24.80
N LEU A 730 10.71 -1.22 -25.36
CA LEU A 730 9.60 -1.50 -26.28
C LEU A 730 8.27 -1.69 -25.54
N ALA A 731 8.29 -2.31 -24.38
CA ALA A 731 7.12 -2.55 -23.54
C ALA A 731 7.45 -2.23 -22.07
N PRO A 732 7.35 -0.96 -21.64
CA PRO A 732 7.71 -0.52 -20.29
C PRO A 732 6.87 -1.12 -19.16
N ASP A 733 5.70 -1.66 -19.51
CA ASP A 733 4.74 -2.33 -18.61
C ASP A 733 4.79 -3.86 -18.69
N ASN A 734 5.70 -4.43 -19.50
CA ASN A 734 5.90 -5.87 -19.54
C ASN A 734 6.69 -6.35 -18.32
N ILE A 735 5.98 -6.96 -17.39
CA ILE A 735 6.50 -7.44 -16.10
C ILE A 735 7.57 -8.50 -16.27
N VAL A 736 7.44 -9.38 -17.27
CA VAL A 736 8.45 -10.42 -17.54
C VAL A 736 9.76 -9.76 -17.99
N ALA A 737 9.68 -8.76 -18.87
CA ALA A 737 10.85 -7.99 -19.30
C ALA A 737 11.50 -7.21 -18.15
N LEU A 738 10.69 -6.57 -17.30
CA LEU A 738 11.17 -5.86 -16.10
C LEU A 738 11.88 -6.82 -15.12
N ARG A 739 11.25 -7.94 -14.76
CA ARG A 739 11.85 -8.96 -13.87
C ARG A 739 13.16 -9.50 -14.43
N ARG A 740 13.22 -9.74 -15.75
CA ARG A 740 14.42 -10.25 -16.43
C ARG A 740 15.56 -9.24 -16.37
N ARG A 741 15.30 -7.97 -16.73
CA ARG A 741 16.30 -6.90 -16.66
C ARG A 741 16.79 -6.69 -15.22
N ALA A 742 15.88 -6.72 -14.26
CA ALA A 742 16.21 -6.61 -12.84
C ALA A 742 17.11 -7.75 -12.35
N ALA A 743 16.78 -9.00 -12.68
CA ALA A 743 17.58 -10.17 -12.31
C ALA A 743 19.00 -10.12 -12.90
N LEU A 744 19.14 -9.67 -14.15
CA LEU A 744 20.44 -9.48 -14.81
C LEU A 744 21.25 -8.36 -14.15
N ASN A 745 20.63 -7.22 -13.83
CA ASN A 745 21.27 -6.13 -13.10
C ASN A 745 21.71 -6.56 -11.70
N MET A 746 20.90 -7.34 -10.97
CA MET A 746 21.31 -7.94 -9.69
C MET A 746 22.53 -8.85 -9.84
N GLN A 747 22.57 -9.68 -10.89
CA GLN A 747 23.71 -10.57 -11.15
C GLN A 747 25.00 -9.79 -11.41
N MET A 748 24.89 -8.63 -12.06
CA MET A 748 26.03 -7.75 -12.37
C MET A 748 26.43 -6.80 -11.22
N GLY A 749 25.68 -6.75 -10.13
CA GLY A 749 25.96 -5.83 -9.01
C GLY A 749 25.27 -4.47 -9.09
N HIS A 750 24.45 -4.20 -10.12
CA HIS A 750 23.70 -2.95 -10.29
C HIS A 750 22.39 -2.99 -9.48
N MET A 751 22.50 -2.92 -8.15
CA MET A 751 21.39 -3.20 -7.22
C MET A 751 20.26 -2.15 -7.30
N GLU A 752 20.59 -0.88 -7.45
CA GLU A 752 19.63 0.23 -7.50
C GLU A 752 18.75 0.16 -8.76
N THR A 753 19.36 -0.13 -9.92
CA THR A 753 18.62 -0.31 -11.18
C THR A 753 17.70 -1.52 -11.11
N ALA A 754 18.18 -2.62 -10.51
CA ALA A 754 17.35 -3.81 -10.31
C ALA A 754 16.16 -3.53 -9.37
N LEU A 755 16.37 -2.79 -8.29
CA LEU A 755 15.33 -2.44 -7.34
C LEU A 755 14.21 -1.63 -8.03
N ALA A 756 14.56 -0.65 -8.86
CA ALA A 756 13.58 0.19 -9.58
C ALA A 756 12.66 -0.62 -10.52
N ASP A 757 13.23 -1.63 -11.19
CA ASP A 757 12.46 -2.52 -12.06
C ASP A 757 11.52 -3.44 -11.26
N PHE A 758 11.98 -4.00 -10.15
CA PHE A 758 11.12 -4.80 -9.27
C PHE A 758 10.04 -3.95 -8.60
N GLU A 759 10.33 -2.71 -8.22
CA GLU A 759 9.32 -1.76 -7.73
C GLU A 759 8.26 -1.47 -8.79
N THR A 760 8.67 -1.31 -10.05
CA THR A 760 7.75 -1.15 -11.17
C THR A 760 6.90 -2.41 -11.38
N ALA A 761 7.51 -3.59 -11.31
CA ALA A 761 6.81 -4.86 -11.45
C ALA A 761 5.78 -5.09 -10.33
N VAL A 762 6.14 -4.78 -9.07
CA VAL A 762 5.21 -4.79 -7.92
C VAL A 762 4.08 -3.77 -8.13
N ARG A 763 4.36 -2.59 -8.67
CA ARG A 763 3.31 -1.60 -8.95
C ARG A 763 2.29 -2.07 -9.99
N LEU A 764 2.77 -2.74 -11.04
CA LEU A 764 1.93 -3.25 -12.12
C LEU A 764 1.10 -4.47 -11.70
N GLN A 765 1.68 -5.40 -10.93
CA GLN A 765 0.99 -6.57 -10.36
C GLN A 765 1.36 -6.75 -8.90
N PRO A 766 0.73 -6.01 -7.97
CA PRO A 766 1.01 -6.18 -6.54
C PRO A 766 0.45 -7.49 -5.98
N GLU A 767 -0.46 -8.13 -6.71
CA GLU A 767 -1.12 -9.39 -6.36
C GLU A 767 -0.26 -10.63 -6.61
N ASP A 768 0.89 -10.47 -7.27
CA ASP A 768 1.77 -11.60 -7.60
C ASP A 768 2.89 -11.74 -6.54
N PRO A 769 2.89 -12.81 -5.72
CA PRO A 769 3.94 -13.04 -4.72
C PRO A 769 5.35 -13.13 -5.32
N ILE A 770 5.48 -13.47 -6.59
CA ILE A 770 6.77 -13.53 -7.28
C ILE A 770 7.38 -12.12 -7.38
N ASN A 771 6.58 -11.08 -7.60
CA ASN A 771 7.06 -9.70 -7.66
C ASN A 771 7.64 -9.26 -6.31
N LEU A 772 6.91 -9.52 -5.23
CA LEU A 772 7.32 -9.19 -3.86
C LEU A 772 8.58 -9.97 -3.47
N ARG A 773 8.62 -11.28 -3.71
CA ARG A 773 9.81 -12.11 -3.47
C ARG A 773 11.03 -11.61 -4.24
N ASN A 774 10.86 -11.24 -5.50
CA ASN A 774 11.96 -10.73 -6.32
C ASN A 774 12.49 -9.38 -5.80
N ARG A 775 11.60 -8.46 -5.43
CA ARG A 775 12.00 -7.20 -4.78
C ARG A 775 12.71 -7.45 -3.44
N ALA A 776 12.21 -8.40 -2.65
CA ALA A 776 12.81 -8.78 -1.39
C ALA A 776 14.24 -9.32 -1.56
N TYR A 777 14.51 -10.10 -2.62
CA TYR A 777 15.87 -10.54 -2.91
C TYR A 777 16.82 -9.36 -3.17
N ALA A 778 16.38 -8.35 -3.92
CA ALA A 778 17.16 -7.12 -4.14
C ALA A 778 17.38 -6.36 -2.83
N LEU A 779 16.32 -6.12 -2.07
CA LEU A 779 16.36 -5.42 -0.78
C LEU A 779 17.32 -6.11 0.22
N ARG A 780 17.26 -7.44 0.34
CA ARG A 780 18.16 -8.21 1.21
C ARG A 780 19.63 -8.05 0.80
N ARG A 781 19.93 -8.09 -0.50
CA ARG A 781 21.29 -7.93 -1.03
C ARG A 781 21.86 -6.52 -0.77
N MET A 782 20.99 -5.53 -0.64
CA MET A 782 21.33 -4.16 -0.25
C MET A 782 21.38 -3.94 1.27
N GLY A 783 21.23 -4.99 2.09
CA GLY A 783 21.19 -4.89 3.55
C GLY A 783 19.88 -4.32 4.13
N ARG A 784 18.86 -4.11 3.29
CA ARG A 784 17.52 -3.63 3.69
C ARG A 784 16.64 -4.80 4.13
N THR A 785 17.15 -5.60 5.07
CA THR A 785 16.57 -6.89 5.47
C THR A 785 15.14 -6.75 6.02
N ASP A 786 14.84 -5.66 6.73
CA ASP A 786 13.49 -5.39 7.23
C ASP A 786 12.46 -5.25 6.10
N LYS A 787 12.78 -4.51 5.04
CA LYS A 787 11.87 -4.34 3.90
C LYS A 787 11.73 -5.65 3.13
N ALA A 788 12.82 -6.42 3.01
CA ALA A 788 12.78 -7.75 2.41
C ALA A 788 11.86 -8.70 3.20
N LEU A 789 11.96 -8.72 4.54
CA LEU A 789 11.07 -9.53 5.38
C LEU A 789 9.61 -9.12 5.22
N ALA A 790 9.31 -7.83 5.14
CA ALA A 790 7.93 -7.36 4.93
C ALA A 790 7.34 -7.84 3.59
N ASP A 791 8.11 -7.76 2.51
CA ASP A 791 7.70 -8.26 1.19
C ASP A 791 7.50 -9.78 1.20
N LEU A 792 8.37 -10.51 1.89
CA LEU A 792 8.30 -11.97 2.00
C LEU A 792 7.17 -12.41 2.91
N ASP A 793 6.86 -11.66 3.96
CA ASP A 793 5.67 -11.86 4.80
C ASP A 793 4.41 -11.67 3.96
N GLU A 794 4.34 -10.62 3.16
CA GLU A 794 3.19 -10.39 2.28
C GLU A 794 3.07 -11.46 1.20
N ALA A 795 4.19 -11.86 0.58
CA ALA A 795 4.23 -12.95 -0.40
C ALA A 795 3.84 -14.30 0.22
N LEU A 796 4.30 -14.60 1.44
CA LEU A 796 3.86 -15.80 2.15
C LEU A 796 2.42 -15.70 2.60
N ARG A 797 1.88 -14.53 2.91
CA ARG A 797 0.43 -14.43 3.08
C ARG A 797 -0.28 -14.81 1.79
N MET A 798 0.23 -14.45 0.59
CA MET A 798 -0.37 -14.78 -0.73
C MET A 798 -0.32 -16.27 -1.00
N ASN A 799 0.83 -16.86 -0.71
CA ASN A 799 1.05 -18.27 -0.89
C ASN A 799 1.86 -18.81 0.30
N PRO A 800 1.19 -19.21 1.40
CA PRO A 800 1.86 -19.68 2.61
C PRO A 800 2.64 -20.98 2.41
N VAL A 801 2.36 -21.69 1.31
CA VAL A 801 3.01 -22.93 0.91
C VAL A 801 4.03 -22.73 -0.20
N ASP A 802 4.31 -21.48 -0.62
CA ASP A 802 5.35 -21.22 -1.62
C ASP A 802 6.74 -21.45 -1.04
N ILE A 803 7.32 -22.60 -1.40
CA ILE A 803 8.63 -23.01 -0.91
C ILE A 803 9.71 -22.00 -1.28
N ASP A 804 9.64 -21.39 -2.46
CA ASP A 804 10.63 -20.38 -2.88
C ASP A 804 10.58 -19.14 -1.98
N THR A 805 9.39 -18.68 -1.60
CA THR A 805 9.22 -17.57 -0.65
C THR A 805 9.60 -17.97 0.78
N LEU A 806 9.27 -19.18 1.24
CA LEU A 806 9.71 -19.70 2.55
C LEU A 806 11.23 -19.70 2.63
N ASN A 807 11.89 -20.22 1.60
CA ASN A 807 13.34 -20.25 1.47
C ASN A 807 13.93 -18.84 1.41
N ALA A 808 13.33 -17.93 0.65
CA ALA A 808 13.77 -16.54 0.59
C ALA A 808 13.67 -15.84 1.95
N LYS A 809 12.59 -16.10 2.71
CA LYS A 809 12.39 -15.56 4.06
C LYS A 809 13.37 -16.15 5.06
N ALA A 810 13.64 -17.44 4.99
CA ALA A 810 14.66 -18.07 5.83
C ALA A 810 16.04 -17.42 5.60
N LEU A 811 16.41 -17.18 4.33
CA LEU A 811 17.65 -16.45 3.99
C LEU A 811 17.66 -14.99 4.48
N ALA A 812 16.52 -14.31 4.49
CA ALA A 812 16.40 -12.96 5.03
C ALA A 812 16.47 -12.94 6.56
N LEU A 813 15.83 -13.89 7.25
CA LEU A 813 15.90 -14.05 8.70
C LEU A 813 17.32 -14.38 9.16
N ARG A 814 18.03 -15.26 8.44
CA ARG A 814 19.46 -15.51 8.65
C ARG A 814 20.27 -14.22 8.55
N ALA A 815 20.07 -13.43 7.50
CA ALA A 815 20.75 -12.14 7.33
C ALA A 815 20.39 -11.12 8.43
N ALA A 816 19.30 -11.33 9.18
CA ALA A 816 18.92 -10.56 10.35
C ALA A 816 19.39 -11.20 11.69
N GLY A 817 20.20 -12.26 11.66
CA GLY A 817 20.66 -12.97 12.86
C GLY A 817 19.62 -13.89 13.52
N ARG A 818 18.50 -14.17 12.84
CA ARG A 818 17.36 -14.96 13.37
C ARG A 818 17.37 -16.41 12.85
N GLY A 819 18.49 -17.12 13.05
CA GLY A 819 18.72 -18.48 12.51
C GLY A 819 17.74 -19.55 13.00
N ALA A 820 17.27 -19.48 14.25
CA ALA A 820 16.26 -20.40 14.77
C ALA A 820 14.90 -20.23 14.05
N ASP A 821 14.48 -18.99 13.78
CA ASP A 821 13.26 -18.71 13.02
C ASP A 821 13.41 -19.15 11.55
N ALA A 822 14.61 -19.02 10.98
CA ALA A 822 14.92 -19.54 9.65
C ALA A 822 14.81 -21.07 9.58
N ALA A 823 15.31 -21.78 10.59
CA ALA A 823 15.21 -23.24 10.70
C ALA A 823 13.73 -23.72 10.74
N ALA A 824 12.88 -23.01 11.49
CA ALA A 824 11.44 -23.31 11.57
C ALA A 824 10.71 -23.18 10.22
N LEU A 825 11.14 -22.23 9.35
CA LEU A 825 10.58 -22.12 7.99
C LEU A 825 10.95 -23.30 7.11
N TYR A 826 12.12 -23.92 7.32
CA TYR A 826 12.51 -25.13 6.61
C TYR A 826 11.70 -26.35 7.05
N ASP A 827 11.18 -26.41 8.28
CA ASP A 827 10.24 -27.46 8.69
C ASP A 827 8.98 -27.46 7.81
N ALA A 828 8.40 -26.27 7.59
CA ALA A 828 7.25 -26.08 6.72
C ALA A 828 7.58 -26.43 5.25
N SER A 829 8.78 -26.09 4.78
CA SER A 829 9.26 -26.39 3.43
C SER A 829 9.45 -27.90 3.19
N ILE A 830 10.13 -28.58 4.12
CA ILE A 830 10.46 -30.01 4.03
C ILE A 830 9.22 -30.90 4.11
N ALA A 831 8.23 -30.53 4.94
CA ALA A 831 6.94 -31.22 5.02
C ALA A 831 6.22 -31.26 3.66
N ARG A 832 6.55 -30.33 2.74
CA ARG A 832 5.97 -30.24 1.41
C ARG A 832 6.90 -30.84 0.35
N ARG A 833 8.17 -30.46 0.33
CA ARG A 833 9.16 -31.02 -0.60
C ARG A 833 10.40 -31.44 0.17
N ARG A 834 10.59 -32.74 0.28
CA ARG A 834 11.79 -33.33 0.88
C ARG A 834 12.88 -33.46 -0.18
N ASP A 835 13.76 -32.47 -0.24
CA ASP A 835 14.95 -32.47 -1.09
C ASP A 835 16.23 -32.22 -0.26
N GLY A 836 17.39 -32.56 -0.84
CA GLY A 836 18.68 -32.45 -0.15
C GLY A 836 19.03 -31.02 0.24
N TRP A 837 18.62 -30.05 -0.57
CA TRP A 837 18.91 -28.64 -0.35
C TRP A 837 18.19 -28.09 0.89
N ALA A 838 16.89 -28.36 1.05
CA ALA A 838 16.12 -27.88 2.19
C ALA A 838 16.59 -28.54 3.50
N LEU A 839 16.88 -29.85 3.46
CA LEU A 839 17.46 -30.59 4.59
C LEU A 839 18.83 -30.02 4.98
N ASN A 840 19.72 -29.80 4.01
CA ASN A 840 21.03 -29.21 4.27
C ASN A 840 20.92 -27.78 4.84
N SER A 841 20.00 -26.97 4.31
CA SER A 841 19.79 -25.60 4.78
C SER A 841 19.31 -25.57 6.23
N ARG A 842 18.33 -26.43 6.59
CA ARG A 842 17.88 -26.57 7.98
C ARG A 842 19.00 -27.06 8.92
N CYS A 843 19.79 -28.04 8.46
CA CYS A 843 20.96 -28.51 9.19
C CYS A 843 21.96 -27.38 9.49
N TRP A 844 22.30 -26.59 8.46
CA TRP A 844 23.23 -25.48 8.59
C TRP A 844 22.73 -24.42 9.58
N GLU A 845 21.47 -23.99 9.48
CA GLU A 845 20.90 -22.97 10.37
C GLU A 845 20.87 -23.44 11.85
N ARG A 846 20.46 -24.69 12.10
CA ARG A 846 20.49 -25.30 13.44
C ARG A 846 21.91 -25.39 14.00
N ALA A 847 22.87 -25.76 13.17
CA ALA A 847 24.28 -25.85 13.55
C ALA A 847 24.88 -24.47 13.89
N LEU A 848 24.60 -23.43 13.09
CA LEU A 848 25.03 -22.07 13.39
C LEU A 848 24.40 -21.56 14.69
N ALA A 849 23.09 -21.77 14.89
CA ALA A 849 22.39 -21.35 16.11
C ALA A 849 22.72 -22.22 17.35
N ASN A 850 23.43 -23.33 17.18
CA ASN A 850 23.74 -24.30 18.23
C ASN A 850 22.48 -24.87 18.94
N VAL A 851 21.46 -25.19 18.15
CA VAL A 851 20.19 -25.76 18.62
C VAL A 851 19.92 -27.08 17.89
N GLU A 852 19.27 -28.03 18.55
CA GLU A 852 18.76 -29.27 17.92
C GLU A 852 19.83 -30.04 17.11
N LEU A 853 21.08 -30.08 17.58
CA LEU A 853 22.22 -30.63 16.81
C LEU A 853 22.03 -32.10 16.36
N LYS A 854 21.24 -32.89 17.10
CA LYS A 854 20.90 -34.26 16.72
C LYS A 854 19.99 -34.31 15.49
N ASP A 855 19.00 -33.43 15.43
CA ASP A 855 18.09 -33.33 14.28
C ASP A 855 18.84 -32.73 13.09
N ALA A 856 19.71 -31.74 13.32
CA ALA A 856 20.63 -31.21 12.30
C ALA A 856 21.54 -32.31 11.72
N GLU A 857 22.12 -33.17 12.56
CA GLU A 857 22.91 -34.32 12.11
C GLU A 857 22.10 -35.28 11.23
N SER A 858 20.86 -35.60 11.62
CA SER A 858 19.96 -36.43 10.81
C SER A 858 19.65 -35.79 9.46
N ASP A 859 19.42 -34.49 9.43
CA ASP A 859 19.12 -33.73 8.21
C ASP A 859 20.31 -33.72 7.24
N CYS A 860 21.50 -33.40 7.75
CA CYS A 860 22.73 -33.43 6.97
C CYS A 860 23.06 -34.84 6.46
N ALA A 861 22.85 -35.88 7.29
CA ALA A 861 23.09 -37.26 6.87
C ALA A 861 22.16 -37.67 5.72
N GLU A 862 20.88 -37.30 5.77
CA GLU A 862 19.95 -37.56 4.68
C GLU A 862 20.26 -36.71 3.44
N ALA A 863 20.60 -35.43 3.59
CA ALA A 863 20.98 -34.57 2.47
C ALA A 863 22.18 -35.14 1.70
N VAL A 864 23.23 -35.56 2.43
CA VAL A 864 24.41 -36.23 1.85
C VAL A 864 24.04 -37.57 1.20
N LYS A 865 23.08 -38.32 1.76
CA LYS A 865 22.62 -39.57 1.16
C LYS A 865 21.86 -39.33 -0.15
N LEU A 866 21.09 -38.25 -0.24
CA LEU A 866 20.40 -37.85 -1.47
C LEU A 866 21.39 -37.38 -2.54
N GLU A 867 22.37 -36.55 -2.18
CA GLU A 867 23.32 -35.95 -3.12
C GLU A 867 24.77 -36.02 -2.58
N PRO A 868 25.44 -37.19 -2.65
CA PRO A 868 26.73 -37.41 -1.97
C PRO A 868 27.92 -36.67 -2.56
N LYS A 869 27.74 -36.02 -3.72
CA LYS A 869 28.80 -35.29 -4.44
C LYS A 869 28.74 -33.78 -4.22
N ASP A 870 27.77 -33.27 -3.47
CA ASP A 870 27.72 -31.85 -3.13
C ASP A 870 28.65 -31.55 -1.94
N ALA A 871 29.70 -30.77 -2.20
CA ALA A 871 30.69 -30.40 -1.17
C ALA A 871 30.05 -29.62 -0.01
N ALA A 872 29.06 -28.77 -0.29
CA ALA A 872 28.42 -27.94 0.73
C ALA A 872 27.63 -28.79 1.75
N TYR A 873 27.13 -29.96 1.36
CA TYR A 873 26.39 -30.83 2.28
C TYR A 873 27.34 -31.50 3.28
N TRP A 874 28.53 -31.88 2.83
CA TRP A 874 29.59 -32.36 3.70
C TRP A 874 30.15 -31.28 4.62
N ASP A 875 30.21 -30.02 4.15
CA ASP A 875 30.60 -28.85 4.94
C ASP A 875 29.65 -28.61 6.12
N SER A 876 28.34 -28.52 5.86
CA SER A 876 27.32 -28.40 6.91
C SER A 876 27.38 -29.58 7.88
N TYR A 877 27.59 -30.78 7.36
CA TYR A 877 27.65 -31.97 8.18
C TYR A 877 28.88 -31.98 9.10
N ALA A 878 29.99 -31.40 8.64
CA ALA A 878 31.18 -31.18 9.44
C ALA A 878 30.96 -30.11 10.52
N LEU A 879 30.22 -29.04 10.20
CA LEU A 879 29.89 -27.98 11.15
C LEU A 879 29.10 -28.50 12.35
N VAL A 880 28.13 -29.41 12.14
CA VAL A 880 27.39 -30.04 13.25
C VAL A 880 28.33 -30.79 14.20
N ALA A 881 29.27 -31.58 13.66
CA ALA A 881 30.25 -32.29 14.47
C ALA A 881 31.23 -31.33 15.18
N LEU A 882 31.62 -30.23 14.53
CA LEU A 882 32.45 -29.19 15.15
C LEU A 882 31.74 -28.55 16.35
N ARG A 883 30.45 -28.21 16.20
CA ARG A 883 29.61 -27.66 17.28
C ARG A 883 29.44 -28.58 18.45
N ASP A 884 29.27 -29.87 18.17
CA ASP A 884 29.12 -30.93 19.16
C ASP A 884 30.46 -31.40 19.77
N GLY A 885 31.59 -30.76 19.40
CA GLY A 885 32.92 -31.07 19.91
C GLY A 885 33.54 -32.37 19.38
N ARG A 886 32.93 -33.02 18.40
CA ARG A 886 33.41 -34.25 17.74
C ARG A 886 34.42 -33.94 16.65
N PHE A 887 35.59 -33.46 17.06
CA PHE A 887 36.61 -32.92 16.16
C PHE A 887 37.17 -33.92 15.13
N ASP A 888 37.28 -35.21 15.47
CA ASP A 888 37.75 -36.23 14.52
C ASP A 888 36.75 -36.46 13.37
N GLU A 889 35.45 -36.41 13.67
CA GLU A 889 34.40 -36.55 12.66
C GLU A 889 34.26 -35.29 11.83
N ALA A 890 34.33 -34.11 12.47
CA ALA A 890 34.34 -32.83 11.79
C ALA A 890 35.50 -32.75 10.79
N LEU A 891 36.72 -33.15 11.19
CA LEU A 891 37.89 -33.16 10.30
C LEU A 891 37.67 -34.05 9.08
N LYS A 892 37.19 -35.29 9.27
CA LYS A 892 36.90 -36.22 8.17
C LYS A 892 35.87 -35.66 7.19
N ARG A 893 34.82 -35.01 7.69
CA ARG A 893 33.73 -34.45 6.87
C ARG A 893 34.21 -33.20 6.10
N TYR A 894 34.97 -32.30 6.74
CA TYR A 894 35.60 -31.17 6.03
C TYR A 894 36.63 -31.63 4.98
N ASP A 895 37.42 -32.67 5.27
CA ASP A 895 38.34 -33.24 4.28
C ASP A 895 37.60 -33.84 3.09
N GLN A 896 36.43 -34.45 3.31
CA GLN A 896 35.57 -34.94 2.24
C GLN A 896 34.98 -33.79 1.41
N ALA A 897 34.53 -32.70 2.04
CA ALA A 897 34.08 -31.49 1.35
C ALA A 897 35.20 -30.91 0.47
N LEU A 898 36.41 -30.76 1.02
CA LEU A 898 37.58 -30.23 0.31
C LEU A 898 38.16 -31.19 -0.74
N LYS A 899 37.88 -32.49 -0.64
CA LYS A 899 38.18 -33.45 -1.71
C LYS A 899 37.28 -33.24 -2.93
N LEU A 900 36.03 -32.86 -2.70
CA LEU A 900 35.06 -32.55 -3.75
C LEU A 900 35.31 -31.15 -4.33
N GLU A 901 35.54 -30.15 -3.48
CA GLU A 901 35.80 -28.76 -3.87
C GLU A 901 37.03 -28.19 -3.12
N PRO A 902 38.26 -28.34 -3.65
CA PRO A 902 39.49 -27.94 -2.97
C PRO A 902 39.64 -26.45 -2.65
N ARG A 903 38.86 -25.59 -3.33
CA ARG A 903 38.90 -24.12 -3.15
C ARG A 903 37.68 -23.59 -2.40
N GLN A 904 36.96 -24.44 -1.66
CA GLN A 904 35.85 -24.02 -0.82
C GLN A 904 36.35 -23.30 0.45
N ALA A 905 36.29 -21.96 0.43
CA ALA A 905 36.83 -21.13 1.51
C ALA A 905 36.17 -21.41 2.87
N ALA A 906 34.86 -21.68 2.91
CA ALA A 906 34.13 -22.00 4.15
C ALA A 906 34.67 -23.28 4.81
N SER A 907 34.86 -24.35 4.04
CA SER A 907 35.40 -25.63 4.54
C SER A 907 36.85 -25.54 4.98
N LEU A 908 37.67 -24.74 4.28
CA LEU A 908 39.03 -24.45 4.75
C LEU A 908 38.99 -23.75 6.11
N TYR A 909 38.13 -22.74 6.27
CA TYR A 909 37.99 -22.03 7.54
C TYR A 909 37.52 -22.97 8.67
N GLY A 910 36.44 -23.73 8.42
CA GLY A 910 35.88 -24.69 9.37
C GLY A 910 36.87 -25.78 9.77
N ARG A 911 37.60 -26.35 8.80
CA ARG A 911 38.69 -27.30 9.08
C ARG A 911 39.81 -26.66 9.89
N GLY A 912 40.15 -25.42 9.58
CA GLY A 912 41.13 -24.65 10.32
C GLY A 912 40.74 -24.48 11.79
N LEU A 913 39.47 -24.16 12.07
CA LEU A 913 38.94 -24.12 13.44
C LEU A 913 39.06 -25.46 14.15
N VAL A 914 38.67 -26.57 13.48
CA VAL A 914 38.81 -27.93 14.05
C VAL A 914 40.26 -28.23 14.41
N LYS A 915 41.22 -27.94 13.51
CA LYS A 915 42.65 -28.14 13.75
C LYS A 915 43.17 -27.31 14.93
N LEU A 916 42.77 -26.05 15.02
CA LEU A 916 43.11 -25.21 16.18
C LEU A 916 42.58 -25.79 17.49
N ARG A 917 41.31 -26.25 17.52
CA ARG A 917 40.70 -26.87 18.71
C ARG A 917 41.36 -28.21 19.10
N ARG A 918 42.02 -28.86 18.14
CA ARG A 918 42.83 -30.08 18.35
C ARG A 918 44.31 -29.82 18.69
N GLY A 919 44.75 -28.56 18.71
CA GLY A 919 46.13 -28.20 19.01
C GLY A 919 47.09 -28.17 17.81
N ASP A 920 46.60 -28.39 16.59
CA ASP A 920 47.38 -28.16 15.36
C ASP A 920 47.35 -26.66 14.99
N GLU A 921 48.13 -25.85 15.70
CA GLU A 921 48.18 -24.40 15.47
C GLU A 921 48.64 -24.04 14.05
N ALA A 922 49.66 -24.74 13.53
CA ALA A 922 50.25 -24.45 12.23
C ALA A 922 49.29 -24.79 11.09
N GLY A 923 48.70 -25.99 11.10
CA GLY A 923 47.73 -26.41 10.09
C GLY A 923 46.43 -25.62 10.17
N GLY A 924 45.97 -25.31 11.38
CA GLY A 924 44.74 -24.54 11.59
C GLY A 924 44.84 -23.10 11.08
N ARG A 925 45.92 -22.39 11.41
CA ARG A 925 46.17 -21.02 10.89
C ARG A 925 46.44 -21.02 9.38
N GLY A 926 47.12 -22.04 8.86
CA GLY A 926 47.36 -22.20 7.42
C GLY A 926 46.07 -22.32 6.62
N ASP A 927 45.14 -23.16 7.07
CA ASP A 927 43.83 -23.32 6.43
C ASP A 927 42.99 -22.03 6.49
N ILE A 928 42.95 -21.34 7.64
CA ILE A 928 42.24 -20.05 7.78
C ILE A 928 42.84 -18.97 6.87
N ALA A 929 44.17 -18.91 6.75
CA ALA A 929 44.83 -17.96 5.86
C ALA A 929 44.50 -18.24 4.39
N ALA A 930 44.52 -19.52 3.98
CA ALA A 930 44.13 -19.92 2.63
C ALA A 930 42.66 -19.59 2.34
N ALA A 931 41.77 -19.80 3.31
CA ALA A 931 40.36 -19.42 3.22
C ALA A 931 40.21 -17.90 2.96
N LYS A 932 40.93 -17.06 3.73
CA LYS A 932 40.86 -15.59 3.61
C LYS A 932 41.46 -15.05 2.31
N VAL A 933 42.43 -15.74 1.71
CA VAL A 933 42.95 -15.43 0.37
C VAL A 933 41.90 -15.68 -0.71
N LEU A 934 41.10 -16.74 -0.55
CA LEU A 934 40.03 -17.08 -1.51
C LEU A 934 38.81 -16.18 -1.33
N ASN A 935 38.47 -15.82 -0.09
CA ASN A 935 37.40 -14.89 0.23
C ASN A 935 37.76 -14.14 1.53
N ALA A 936 37.94 -12.82 1.45
CA ALA A 936 38.31 -12.00 2.61
C ALA A 936 37.32 -12.12 3.80
N LYS A 937 36.05 -12.47 3.51
CA LYS A 937 34.99 -12.71 4.49
C LYS A 937 34.84 -14.19 4.91
N ALA A 938 35.77 -15.06 4.52
CA ALA A 938 35.73 -16.46 4.90
C ALA A 938 35.76 -16.60 6.43
N GLY A 939 34.74 -17.26 6.97
CA GLY A 939 34.58 -17.48 8.41
C GLY A 939 33.75 -16.44 9.16
N GLU A 940 33.33 -15.34 8.52
CA GLU A 940 32.54 -14.27 9.16
C GLU A 940 31.31 -14.84 9.89
N GLU A 941 30.56 -15.74 9.24
CA GLU A 941 29.37 -16.37 9.83
C GLU A 941 29.70 -17.32 11.00
N LEU A 942 30.83 -18.04 10.94
CA LEU A 942 31.24 -18.93 12.02
C LEU A 942 31.72 -18.11 13.23
N ASP A 943 32.43 -17.01 12.98
CA ASP A 943 32.91 -16.08 13.99
C ASP A 943 31.74 -15.40 14.71
N GLU A 944 30.76 -14.87 13.97
CA GLU A 944 29.52 -14.29 14.52
C GLU A 944 28.72 -15.30 15.34
N ALA A 945 28.76 -16.57 14.95
CA ALA A 945 28.13 -17.66 15.69
C ALA A 945 28.98 -18.13 16.90
N GLY A 946 30.04 -17.42 17.27
CA GLY A 946 30.86 -17.68 18.45
C GLY A 946 31.89 -18.80 18.27
N LEU A 947 32.19 -19.22 17.04
CA LEU A 947 33.23 -20.22 16.74
C LEU A 947 34.58 -19.59 16.42
N ALA A 948 34.73 -18.28 16.61
CA ALA A 948 35.96 -17.57 16.32
C ALA A 948 37.21 -18.23 16.93
N PRO A 949 38.38 -18.14 16.28
CA PRO A 949 39.65 -18.51 16.89
C PRO A 949 39.85 -17.70 18.18
N ALA A 950 40.23 -18.35 19.28
CA ALA A 950 40.52 -17.61 20.51
C ALA A 950 41.65 -16.61 20.26
N ALA A 951 41.43 -15.33 20.60
CA ALA A 951 42.50 -14.35 20.64
C ALA A 951 43.49 -14.75 21.73
N LYS A 952 44.78 -14.81 21.41
CA LYS A 952 45.80 -14.87 22.48
C LYS A 952 45.69 -13.55 23.24
N GLY A 953 45.45 -13.63 24.55
CA GLY A 953 45.86 -12.55 25.43
C GLY A 953 47.37 -12.38 25.28
N ASP A 954 47.78 -11.13 25.10
CA ASP A 954 49.20 -10.74 25.13
C ASP A 954 49.85 -11.11 26.47
#